data_AF-A0AAV5GFD4-F1
#
_entry.id   AF-A0AAV5GFD4-F1
#
_cell.length_a   1.000
_cell.length_b   1.000
_cell.length_c   1.000
_cell.angle_alpha   90.00
_cell.angle_beta   90.00
_cell.angle_gamma   90.00
#
_symmetry.space_group_name_H-M   'P 1'
#
loop_
_entity.id
_entity.type
_entity.pdbx_description
1 polymer ?
#
loop_
_entity_poly.entity_id
_entity_poly.type
_entity_poly.pdbx_seq_one_letter_code
_entity_poly.pdbx_strand_id
1 'polypeptide(L)'
;MQPGAESLGPAALATVVLVYSLLSSPSSLSSSEPHRDVLAAYALECTAEHHAPPSLDAWVQRGRGTTASEAVHTRLGDVQLIVKALRADSLDGVLQWFNEVYVRRTALTLGRMSFDETRAWWTALERWCDGTGERGEQRKSEKRRRAVPSFARARLQQDYQSARELVRTFAPEGQREPTSQQALLHLALIEFEDGGFGAARMALHEATQVARSVGDTACLAALQKRLDAASGADLGRRGGATAAKGSPHDVLWELSHRNSQNDPLDTLFPLLCSSLAAHQHLSFPPPAKSDKPDPNKDPAQQQAQKDAARVGLHDPDYRAQWHAAAAGLWEEMGLDPLARVHESLALEFVDPHKPTWDVRLAILARQARRLSRDNRPDAALGLLLSAVDAREKRVGMGRKEVGRWRDLVWEVEVERARRSGHAEVERMALAHHTSPETLRTLDSPDPHDASAPLYTRLTAAATWTHLSTLSQRERARLSALARLATLRVAGASEARAEAERGLRELEEAWGAVLALEEGETEGEQGEGTLEAREARARAAVVACMEDDSQLPPLVEELSAIASGYLALSHLPAAQRVLLAASQLADHLLASPSPTSPDHAAHFRAQRDALAQRWLDIDEGRKREGAEARERREERWERLRRVVDEVERAVEVQNR
;
A
#
# COMPACT_ATOMS: atom_id res chain seq x y z
N MET A 1 11.43 -38.56 30.34
CA MET A 1 11.50 -38.18 28.91
C MET A 1 11.65 -39.45 28.10
N GLN A 2 10.60 -39.88 27.40
CA GLN A 2 10.71 -40.98 26.43
C GLN A 2 11.41 -40.44 25.18
N PRO A 3 12.31 -41.19 24.53
CA PRO A 3 12.81 -40.83 23.20
C PRO A 3 11.59 -40.75 22.29
N GLY A 4 11.34 -39.56 21.72
CA GLY A 4 10.19 -39.33 20.84
C GLY A 4 10.20 -40.35 19.72
N ALA A 5 9.12 -41.10 19.57
CA ALA A 5 8.94 -41.99 18.43
C ALA A 5 9.10 -41.14 17.16
N GLU A 6 10.12 -41.45 16.35
CA GLU A 6 10.32 -40.84 15.04
C GLU A 6 9.07 -41.13 14.19
N SER A 7 8.13 -40.18 14.14
CA SER A 7 6.90 -40.34 13.38
C SER A 7 7.23 -40.37 11.89
N LEU A 8 6.86 -41.46 11.21
CA LEU A 8 7.03 -41.57 9.77
C LEU A 8 6.23 -40.46 9.06
N GLY A 9 6.91 -39.48 8.46
CA GLY A 9 6.24 -38.44 7.69
C GLY A 9 5.71 -38.95 6.35
N PRO A 10 4.71 -38.29 5.73
CA PRO A 10 4.16 -38.70 4.42
C PRO A 10 5.20 -38.63 3.29
N ALA A 11 6.18 -37.73 3.38
CA ALA A 11 7.29 -37.63 2.42
C ALA A 11 8.21 -38.87 2.40
N ALA A 12 8.19 -39.71 3.44
CA ALA A 12 8.95 -40.94 3.47
C ALA A 12 8.50 -41.91 2.38
N LEU A 13 7.20 -41.94 2.02
CA LEU A 13 6.69 -42.79 0.95
C LEU A 13 7.29 -42.41 -0.41
N ALA A 14 7.27 -41.12 -0.77
CA ALA A 14 7.86 -40.64 -2.02
C ALA A 14 9.37 -40.92 -2.09
N THR A 15 10.06 -40.78 -0.96
CA THR A 15 11.50 -41.09 -0.86
C THR A 15 11.77 -42.58 -1.06
N VAL A 16 10.93 -43.45 -0.51
CA VAL A 16 11.06 -44.90 -0.69
C VAL A 16 10.75 -45.32 -2.13
N VAL A 17 9.72 -44.74 -2.75
CA VAL A 17 9.40 -44.98 -4.18
C VAL A 17 10.56 -44.55 -5.07
N LEU A 18 11.19 -43.41 -4.78
CA LEU A 18 12.38 -42.95 -5.49
C LEU A 18 13.54 -43.94 -5.35
N VAL A 19 13.88 -44.35 -4.14
CA VAL A 19 14.95 -45.34 -3.89
C VAL A 19 14.66 -46.65 -4.62
N TYR A 20 13.42 -47.13 -4.59
CA TYR A 20 13.04 -48.34 -5.31
C TYR A 20 13.20 -48.19 -6.83
N SER A 21 12.77 -47.07 -7.40
CA SER A 21 12.90 -46.81 -8.84
C SER A 21 14.36 -46.82 -9.32
N LEU A 22 15.28 -46.35 -8.46
CA LEU A 22 16.73 -46.36 -8.71
C LEU A 22 17.31 -47.78 -8.66
N LEU A 23 16.84 -48.62 -7.72
CA LEU A 23 17.31 -49.99 -7.54
C LEU A 23 16.74 -50.97 -8.58
N SER A 24 15.51 -50.76 -9.03
CA SER A 24 14.78 -51.67 -9.92
C SER A 24 15.11 -51.52 -11.40
N SER A 25 15.97 -50.57 -11.78
CA SER A 25 16.43 -50.38 -13.17
C SER A 25 17.75 -51.13 -13.40
N PRO A 26 17.75 -52.39 -13.88
CA PRO A 26 18.94 -53.25 -13.87
C PRO A 26 19.91 -52.94 -15.02
N SER A 27 19.42 -52.28 -16.07
CA SER A 27 20.09 -52.07 -17.37
C SER A 27 21.17 -50.97 -17.38
N SER A 28 21.71 -50.59 -16.22
CA SER A 28 22.34 -49.26 -16.05
C SER A 28 23.39 -49.18 -14.94
N LEU A 29 23.83 -50.33 -14.42
CA LEU A 29 25.00 -50.38 -13.53
C LEU A 29 26.33 -50.12 -14.28
N SER A 30 26.31 -50.06 -15.62
CA SER A 30 27.49 -49.85 -16.45
C SER A 30 27.61 -48.45 -17.07
N SER A 31 26.59 -47.60 -17.01
CA SER A 31 26.69 -46.19 -17.44
C SER A 31 26.80 -45.28 -16.22
N SER A 32 27.88 -44.50 -16.15
CA SER A 32 28.06 -43.42 -15.18
C SER A 32 27.13 -42.26 -15.56
N GLU A 33 25.84 -42.44 -15.34
CA GLU A 33 24.84 -41.44 -15.63
C GLU A 33 24.81 -40.40 -14.50
N PRO A 34 25.25 -39.16 -14.73
CA PRO A 34 25.39 -38.13 -13.68
C PRO A 34 24.07 -37.78 -13.00
N HIS A 35 22.92 -38.13 -13.60
CA HIS A 35 21.61 -37.90 -13.01
C HIS A 35 21.27 -38.89 -11.88
N ARG A 36 21.91 -40.06 -11.82
CA ARG A 36 21.71 -41.04 -10.74
C ARG A 36 22.29 -40.58 -9.43
N ASP A 37 23.50 -40.01 -9.48
CA ASP A 37 24.17 -39.47 -8.31
C ASP A 37 23.38 -38.30 -7.72
N VAL A 38 22.77 -37.47 -8.57
CA VAL A 38 21.87 -36.38 -8.16
C VAL A 38 20.60 -36.91 -7.50
N LEU A 39 19.94 -37.93 -8.08
CA LEU A 39 18.75 -38.52 -7.49
C LEU A 39 19.05 -39.31 -6.19
N ALA A 40 20.20 -39.96 -6.11
CA ALA A 40 20.67 -40.65 -4.91
C ALA A 40 21.01 -39.66 -3.79
N ALA A 41 21.71 -38.56 -4.11
CA ALA A 41 21.96 -37.46 -3.18
C ALA A 41 20.64 -36.86 -2.68
N TYR A 42 19.69 -36.61 -3.57
CA TYR A 42 18.37 -36.08 -3.21
C TYR A 42 17.59 -37.04 -2.31
N ALA A 43 17.63 -38.35 -2.58
CA ALA A 43 17.01 -39.35 -1.72
C ALA A 43 17.66 -39.39 -0.33
N LEU A 44 18.99 -39.29 -0.25
CA LEU A 44 19.73 -39.23 1.02
C LEU A 44 19.38 -37.97 1.82
N GLU A 45 19.32 -36.80 1.18
CA GLU A 45 18.85 -35.55 1.81
C GLU A 45 17.44 -35.71 2.38
N CYS A 46 16.50 -36.26 1.59
CA CYS A 46 15.14 -36.49 2.04
C CYS A 46 15.06 -37.46 3.24
N THR A 47 15.98 -38.43 3.36
CA THR A 47 16.03 -39.33 4.52
C THR A 47 16.66 -38.71 5.76
N ALA A 48 17.54 -37.71 5.60
CA ALA A 48 18.25 -37.05 6.70
C ALA A 48 17.49 -35.85 7.28
N GLU A 49 16.46 -35.36 6.59
CA GLU A 49 15.75 -34.15 6.95
C GLU A 49 14.77 -34.28 8.10
N HIS A 50 14.88 -33.36 9.05
CA HIS A 50 13.89 -33.17 10.12
C HIS A 50 12.64 -32.39 9.67
N HIS A 51 12.66 -31.79 8.48
CA HIS A 51 11.58 -30.95 7.96
C HIS A 51 11.15 -31.39 6.56
N ALA A 52 10.20 -32.32 6.50
CA ALA A 52 9.63 -32.79 5.25
C ALA A 52 8.99 -31.65 4.42
N PRO A 53 9.10 -31.68 3.07
CA PRO A 53 8.41 -30.72 2.20
C PRO A 53 6.89 -30.72 2.44
N PRO A 54 6.22 -29.56 2.30
CA PRO A 54 4.83 -29.40 2.72
C PRO A 54 3.79 -30.07 1.80
N SER A 55 4.17 -30.42 0.57
CA SER A 55 3.33 -31.12 -0.39
C SER A 55 4.16 -32.00 -1.31
N LEU A 56 3.51 -32.95 -1.97
CA LEU A 56 4.14 -33.77 -3.01
C LEU A 56 4.71 -32.91 -4.15
N ASP A 57 4.00 -31.86 -4.56
CA ASP A 57 4.50 -30.93 -5.59
C ASP A 57 5.74 -30.16 -5.12
N ALA A 58 5.77 -29.72 -3.85
CA ALA A 58 6.95 -29.07 -3.29
C ALA A 58 8.13 -30.04 -3.17
N TRP A 59 7.86 -31.32 -2.86
CA TRP A 59 8.87 -32.38 -2.88
C TRP A 59 9.40 -32.62 -4.31
N VAL A 60 8.55 -32.65 -5.33
CA VAL A 60 8.98 -32.79 -6.72
C VAL A 60 9.78 -31.56 -7.17
N GLN A 61 9.25 -30.35 -6.96
CA GLN A 61 9.91 -29.08 -7.34
C GLN A 61 11.28 -28.93 -6.70
N ARG A 62 11.42 -29.37 -5.45
CA ARG A 62 12.71 -29.36 -4.76
C ARG A 62 13.73 -30.27 -5.44
N GLY A 63 13.33 -31.50 -5.77
CA GLY A 63 14.19 -32.43 -6.51
C GLY A 63 14.53 -31.96 -7.92
N ARG A 64 13.68 -31.12 -8.53
CA ARG A 64 13.95 -30.51 -9.85
C ARG A 64 15.07 -29.47 -9.79
N GLY A 65 15.27 -28.77 -8.67
CA GLY A 65 16.30 -27.73 -8.54
C GLY A 65 16.29 -26.69 -9.68
N THR A 66 17.31 -25.84 -9.77
CA THR A 66 17.48 -24.88 -10.88
C THR A 66 18.36 -25.44 -12.01
N THR A 67 19.01 -26.58 -11.79
CA THR A 67 20.04 -27.13 -12.69
C THR A 67 19.86 -28.60 -13.02
N ALA A 68 18.72 -29.22 -12.70
CA ALA A 68 18.55 -30.64 -12.98
C ALA A 68 18.31 -30.90 -14.48
N SER A 69 18.81 -32.04 -14.95
CA SER A 69 18.57 -32.53 -16.31
C SER A 69 17.11 -32.93 -16.51
N GLU A 70 16.61 -32.86 -17.75
CA GLU A 70 15.29 -33.35 -18.15
C GLU A 70 15.03 -34.80 -17.70
N ALA A 71 16.04 -35.66 -17.71
CA ALA A 71 15.94 -37.03 -17.21
C ALA A 71 15.58 -37.12 -15.71
N VAL A 72 16.08 -36.18 -14.89
CA VAL A 72 15.72 -36.06 -13.47
C VAL A 72 14.27 -35.62 -13.33
N HIS A 73 13.81 -34.69 -14.17
CA HIS A 73 12.43 -34.24 -14.18
C HIS A 73 11.44 -35.36 -14.53
N THR A 74 11.76 -36.17 -15.56
CA THR A 74 10.94 -37.32 -15.96
C THR A 74 10.83 -38.33 -14.82
N ARG A 75 11.97 -38.70 -14.20
CA ARG A 75 11.98 -39.68 -13.09
C ARG A 75 11.23 -39.19 -11.86
N LEU A 76 11.35 -37.92 -11.49
CA LEU A 76 10.55 -37.35 -10.39
C LEU A 76 9.06 -37.27 -10.74
N GLY A 77 8.73 -37.07 -12.02
CA GLY A 77 7.35 -37.19 -12.53
C GLY A 77 6.80 -38.61 -12.40
N ASP A 78 7.60 -39.62 -12.72
CA ASP A 78 7.22 -41.03 -12.55
C ASP A 78 6.97 -41.36 -11.07
N VAL A 79 7.85 -40.91 -10.18
CA VAL A 79 7.66 -41.06 -8.72
C VAL A 79 6.36 -40.40 -8.26
N GLN A 80 6.06 -39.19 -8.77
CA GLN A 80 4.81 -38.50 -8.46
C GLN A 80 3.58 -39.30 -8.91
N LEU A 81 3.63 -39.88 -10.11
CA LEU A 81 2.55 -40.72 -10.64
C LEU A 81 2.37 -42.01 -9.83
N ILE A 82 3.47 -42.68 -9.46
CA ILE A 82 3.43 -43.90 -8.63
C ILE A 82 2.85 -43.59 -7.25
N VAL A 83 3.25 -42.50 -6.60
CA VAL A 83 2.69 -42.10 -5.29
C VAL A 83 1.20 -41.80 -5.40
N LYS A 84 0.75 -41.16 -6.49
CA LYS A 84 -0.68 -40.92 -6.75
C LYS A 84 -1.45 -42.22 -7.04
N ALA A 85 -0.85 -43.17 -7.76
CA ALA A 85 -1.44 -44.47 -8.02
C ALA A 85 -1.57 -45.31 -6.73
N LEU A 86 -0.50 -45.36 -5.93
CA LEU A 86 -0.50 -46.01 -4.61
C LEU A 86 -1.56 -45.43 -3.66
N ARG A 87 -1.81 -44.12 -3.73
CA ARG A 87 -2.92 -43.49 -3.01
C ARG A 87 -4.28 -44.00 -3.49
N ALA A 88 -4.46 -44.19 -4.80
CA ALA A 88 -5.74 -44.64 -5.37
C ALA A 88 -6.04 -46.12 -5.03
N ASP A 89 -5.02 -46.95 -4.89
CA ASP A 89 -5.13 -48.39 -4.60
C ASP A 89 -5.41 -48.74 -3.13
N SER A 90 -5.79 -47.76 -2.31
CA SER A 90 -6.10 -47.87 -0.87
C SER A 90 -4.89 -48.22 0.02
N LEU A 91 -5.08 -48.12 1.35
CA LEU A 91 -4.05 -48.42 2.35
C LEU A 91 -3.49 -49.86 2.21
N ASP A 92 -4.36 -50.82 1.86
CA ASP A 92 -3.97 -52.22 1.70
C ASP A 92 -3.02 -52.42 0.52
N GLY A 93 -3.22 -51.69 -0.58
CA GLY A 93 -2.31 -51.68 -1.73
C GLY A 93 -0.92 -51.14 -1.38
N VAL A 94 -0.85 -50.11 -0.55
CA VAL A 94 0.43 -49.54 -0.08
C VAL A 94 1.15 -50.51 0.87
N LEU A 95 0.44 -51.18 1.77
CA LEU A 95 1.02 -52.18 2.65
C LEU A 95 1.53 -53.40 1.87
N GLN A 96 0.77 -53.85 0.87
CA GLN A 96 1.22 -54.91 -0.04
C GLN A 96 2.49 -54.50 -0.80
N TRP A 97 2.52 -53.29 -1.34
CA TRP A 97 3.68 -52.75 -2.04
C TRP A 97 4.93 -52.70 -1.14
N PHE A 98 4.80 -52.26 0.12
CA PHE A 98 5.92 -52.26 1.07
C PHE A 98 6.47 -53.67 1.36
N ASN A 99 5.59 -54.69 1.38
CA ASN A 99 6.00 -56.08 1.57
C ASN A 99 6.77 -56.62 0.37
N GLU A 100 6.40 -56.21 -0.86
CA GLU A 100 7.07 -56.62 -2.10
C GLU A 100 8.43 -55.95 -2.28
N VAL A 101 8.59 -54.70 -1.82
CA VAL A 101 9.80 -53.88 -2.04
C VAL A 101 10.90 -54.07 -0.95
N TYR A 102 10.66 -54.94 0.04
CA TYR A 102 11.59 -55.29 1.13
C TYR A 102 12.21 -54.10 1.89
N VAL A 103 11.44 -53.03 2.12
CA VAL A 103 11.91 -51.86 2.90
C VAL A 103 11.65 -52.11 4.37
N ARG A 104 12.53 -52.93 4.96
CA ARG A 104 12.35 -53.47 6.31
C ARG A 104 12.11 -52.40 7.38
N ARG A 105 12.76 -51.23 7.30
CA ARG A 105 12.62 -50.18 8.33
C ARG A 105 11.24 -49.48 8.28
N THR A 106 10.74 -49.10 7.10
CA THR A 106 9.43 -48.44 7.00
C THR A 106 8.29 -49.42 7.24
N ALA A 107 8.41 -50.66 6.75
CA ALA A 107 7.45 -51.72 7.03
C ALA A 107 7.39 -52.05 8.54
N LEU A 108 8.53 -52.10 9.24
CA LEU A 108 8.55 -52.29 10.70
C LEU A 108 8.01 -51.09 11.47
N THR A 109 8.14 -49.88 10.93
CA THR A 109 7.62 -48.67 11.58
C THR A 109 6.11 -48.59 11.42
N LEU A 110 5.58 -48.85 10.21
CA LEU A 110 4.14 -48.97 9.96
C LEU A 110 3.52 -50.15 10.73
N GLY A 111 4.20 -51.29 10.79
CA GLY A 111 3.73 -52.45 11.56
C GLY A 111 3.76 -52.26 13.08
N ARG A 112 4.43 -51.21 13.58
CA ARG A 112 4.44 -50.81 15.00
C ARG A 112 3.41 -49.73 15.32
N MET A 113 2.83 -49.06 14.32
CA MET A 113 1.79 -48.07 14.53
C MET A 113 0.48 -48.76 14.90
N SER A 114 -0.26 -48.16 15.82
CA SER A 114 -1.65 -48.54 16.06
C SER A 114 -2.52 -48.28 14.83
N PHE A 115 -3.70 -48.89 14.78
CA PHE A 115 -4.66 -48.66 13.70
C PHE A 115 -5.03 -47.18 13.56
N ASP A 116 -5.21 -46.47 14.69
CA ASP A 116 -5.54 -45.05 14.70
C ASP A 116 -4.38 -44.17 14.21
N GLU A 117 -3.14 -44.51 14.58
CA GLU A 117 -1.94 -43.83 14.07
C GLU A 117 -1.74 -44.08 12.57
N THR A 118 -1.99 -45.30 12.10
CA THR A 118 -1.91 -45.66 10.67
C THR A 118 -2.96 -44.92 9.87
N ARG A 119 -4.20 -44.82 10.39
CA ARG A 119 -5.28 -44.05 9.78
C ARG A 119 -4.96 -42.55 9.76
N ALA A 120 -4.43 -42.01 10.86
CA ALA A 120 -4.02 -40.60 10.93
C ALA A 120 -2.90 -40.30 9.93
N TRP A 121 -1.88 -41.17 9.84
CA TRP A 121 -0.82 -41.10 8.85
C TRP A 121 -1.36 -41.14 7.42
N TRP A 122 -2.28 -42.06 7.12
CA TRP A 122 -2.92 -42.15 5.80
C TRP A 122 -3.66 -40.87 5.42
N THR A 123 -4.47 -40.31 6.33
CA THR A 123 -5.16 -39.03 6.07
C THR A 123 -4.18 -37.86 5.90
N ALA A 124 -3.03 -37.89 6.57
CA ALA A 124 -1.97 -36.91 6.38
C ALA A 124 -1.29 -37.07 5.01
N LEU A 125 -1.10 -38.31 4.55
CA LEU A 125 -0.58 -38.63 3.21
C LEU A 125 -1.53 -38.16 2.10
N GLU A 126 -2.83 -38.42 2.23
CA GLU A 126 -3.84 -37.94 1.27
C GLU A 126 -3.83 -36.41 1.15
N ARG A 127 -3.83 -35.70 2.29
CA ARG A 127 -3.75 -34.23 2.34
C ARG A 127 -2.45 -33.70 1.76
N TRP A 128 -1.34 -34.39 2.00
CA TRP A 128 -0.02 -34.01 1.47
C TRP A 128 0.05 -34.19 -0.06
N CYS A 129 -0.54 -35.27 -0.59
CA CYS A 129 -0.68 -35.52 -2.02
C CYS A 129 -1.61 -34.50 -2.71
N ASP A 130 -2.66 -34.02 -2.04
CA ASP A 130 -3.58 -33.00 -2.54
C ASP A 130 -3.03 -31.56 -2.45
N GLY A 131 -1.88 -31.36 -1.79
CA GLY A 131 -1.38 -30.02 -1.47
C GLY A 131 -2.22 -29.26 -0.43
N THR A 132 -3.15 -29.95 0.23
CA THR A 132 -4.00 -29.43 1.32
C THR A 132 -3.40 -29.66 2.71
N GLY A 133 -2.15 -30.10 2.78
CA GLY A 133 -1.44 -30.41 4.03
C GLY A 133 -1.49 -29.30 5.08
N GLU A 134 -1.13 -29.61 6.32
CA GLU A 134 -1.31 -28.75 7.51
C GLU A 134 -0.81 -27.31 7.35
N ARG A 135 0.16 -27.01 6.46
CA ARG A 135 0.55 -25.64 6.12
C ARG A 135 -0.45 -24.87 5.27
N GLY A 136 -1.41 -25.48 4.59
CA GLY A 136 -2.51 -24.82 3.88
C GLY A 136 -3.59 -24.33 4.83
N GLU A 137 -3.95 -25.15 5.83
CA GLU A 137 -4.85 -24.75 6.92
C GLU A 137 -4.15 -23.92 7.99
N GLN A 138 -2.88 -24.18 8.30
CA GLN A 138 -2.04 -23.25 9.07
C GLN A 138 -1.77 -21.99 8.27
N ARG A 139 -1.54 -21.97 6.95
CA ARG A 139 -1.49 -20.69 6.22
C ARG A 139 -2.84 -20.02 6.15
N LYS A 140 -3.97 -20.71 6.05
CA LYS A 140 -5.30 -20.05 6.07
C LYS A 140 -5.66 -19.55 7.46
N SER A 141 -5.38 -20.33 8.51
CA SER A 141 -5.61 -19.96 9.90
C SER A 141 -4.57 -18.98 10.43
N GLU A 142 -3.32 -19.05 9.99
CA GLU A 142 -2.24 -18.11 10.27
C GLU A 142 -2.31 -16.88 9.37
N LYS A 143 -2.92 -16.92 8.18
CA LYS A 143 -3.30 -15.72 7.42
C LYS A 143 -4.59 -15.10 7.99
N ARG A 144 -5.44 -15.88 8.68
CA ARG A 144 -6.52 -15.39 9.55
C ARG A 144 -6.04 -14.93 10.94
N ARG A 145 -4.97 -15.49 11.51
CA ARG A 145 -4.36 -15.09 12.81
C ARG A 145 -3.38 -13.91 12.63
N ARG A 146 -2.59 -13.90 11.54
CA ARG A 146 -1.88 -12.71 11.03
C ARG A 146 -2.83 -11.64 10.45
N ALA A 147 -4.15 -11.82 10.51
CA ALA A 147 -5.08 -10.69 10.37
C ALA A 147 -5.06 -9.77 11.59
N VAL A 148 -4.36 -10.14 12.67
CA VAL A 148 -3.93 -9.24 13.75
C VAL A 148 -2.61 -8.58 13.33
N PRO A 149 -2.68 -7.65 12.37
CA PRO A 149 -2.43 -6.25 12.69
C PRO A 149 -3.58 -5.35 12.24
N SER A 150 -4.83 -5.79 12.43
CA SER A 150 -6.04 -5.04 12.06
C SER A 150 -6.13 -3.69 12.78
N PHE A 151 -5.81 -3.61 14.07
CA PHE A 151 -5.93 -2.37 14.84
C PHE A 151 -4.91 -1.31 14.41
N ALA A 152 -3.62 -1.66 14.37
CA ALA A 152 -2.58 -0.73 13.93
C ALA A 152 -2.81 -0.28 12.48
N ARG A 153 -3.27 -1.19 11.62
CA ARG A 153 -3.65 -0.86 10.24
C ARG A 153 -4.88 0.05 10.18
N ALA A 154 -5.96 -0.24 10.93
CA ALA A 154 -7.15 0.59 10.97
C ALA A 154 -6.85 2.00 11.52
N ARG A 155 -6.01 2.08 12.56
CA ARG A 155 -5.51 3.35 13.10
C ARG A 155 -4.65 4.12 12.10
N LEU A 156 -3.70 3.45 11.43
CA LEU A 156 -2.92 4.06 10.33
C LEU A 156 -3.83 4.51 9.17
N GLN A 157 -4.88 3.76 8.85
CA GLN A 157 -5.87 4.11 7.84
C GLN A 157 -6.85 5.20 8.31
N GLN A 158 -6.82 5.53 9.60
CA GLN A 158 -7.77 6.42 10.28
C GLN A 158 -9.22 6.02 10.06
N ASP A 159 -9.44 4.72 10.00
CA ASP A 159 -10.78 4.15 10.10
C ASP A 159 -11.08 3.97 11.59
N TYR A 160 -11.44 5.07 12.24
CA TYR A 160 -11.70 5.09 13.68
C TYR A 160 -12.88 4.21 14.07
N GLN A 161 -13.84 3.99 13.18
CA GLN A 161 -14.97 3.08 13.43
C GLN A 161 -14.49 1.63 13.46
N SER A 162 -13.76 1.20 12.43
CA SER A 162 -13.14 -0.13 12.42
C SER A 162 -12.18 -0.31 13.60
N ALA A 163 -11.39 0.72 13.93
CA ALA A 163 -10.48 0.67 15.07
C ALA A 163 -11.23 0.54 16.41
N ARG A 164 -12.35 1.24 16.61
CA ARG A 164 -13.23 1.10 17.80
C ARG A 164 -13.82 -0.31 17.89
N GLU A 165 -14.32 -0.86 16.79
CA GLU A 165 -14.84 -2.24 16.74
C GLU A 165 -13.76 -3.29 17.05
N LEU A 166 -12.55 -3.07 16.54
CA LEU A 166 -11.40 -3.92 16.83
C LEU A 166 -10.93 -3.82 18.27
N VAL A 167 -11.00 -2.64 18.90
CA VAL A 167 -10.73 -2.49 20.35
C VAL A 167 -11.79 -3.17 21.20
N ARG A 168 -13.07 -3.13 20.80
CA ARG A 168 -14.15 -3.84 21.49
C ARG A 168 -13.99 -5.36 21.43
N THR A 169 -13.39 -5.87 20.37
CA THR A 169 -13.15 -7.30 20.14
C THR A 169 -11.74 -7.75 20.52
N PHE A 170 -10.94 -6.83 21.09
CA PHE A 170 -9.51 -7.03 21.31
C PHE A 170 -9.26 -8.12 22.36
N ALA A 171 -9.04 -9.35 21.91
CA ALA A 171 -8.43 -10.42 22.68
C ALA A 171 -7.02 -10.67 22.10
N PRO A 172 -5.93 -10.20 22.74
CA PRO A 172 -4.59 -10.40 22.22
C PRO A 172 -4.26 -11.89 22.18
N GLU A 173 -3.69 -12.32 21.06
CA GLU A 173 -3.31 -13.72 20.84
C GLU A 173 -2.23 -14.13 21.86
N GLY A 174 -2.50 -15.18 22.63
CA GLY A 174 -1.50 -15.86 23.46
C GLY A 174 -1.21 -15.26 24.84
N GLN A 175 -1.79 -14.11 25.21
CA GLN A 175 -1.77 -13.64 26.60
C GLN A 175 -3.06 -14.02 27.33
N ARG A 176 -2.94 -14.52 28.56
CA ARG A 176 -4.06 -14.67 29.49
C ARG A 176 -4.60 -13.27 29.80
N GLU A 177 -5.72 -12.97 29.17
CA GLU A 177 -6.57 -11.78 29.32
C GLU A 177 -5.91 -10.46 28.86
N PRO A 178 -6.48 -9.76 27.86
CA PRO A 178 -6.17 -8.34 27.68
C PRO A 178 -6.49 -7.64 29.00
N THR A 179 -5.54 -6.91 29.56
CA THR A 179 -5.89 -5.99 30.64
C THR A 179 -6.86 -4.96 30.04
N SER A 180 -8.07 -4.89 30.58
CA SER A 180 -9.08 -3.88 30.21
C SER A 180 -8.49 -2.45 30.15
N GLN A 181 -7.43 -2.22 30.93
CA GLN A 181 -6.56 -1.05 30.86
C GLN A 181 -6.01 -0.75 29.46
N GLN A 182 -5.43 -1.74 28.75
CA GLN A 182 -4.83 -1.53 27.43
C GLN A 182 -5.90 -1.21 26.37
N ALA A 183 -7.06 -1.88 26.44
CA ALA A 183 -8.18 -1.59 25.55
C ALA A 183 -8.71 -0.17 25.75
N LEU A 184 -8.91 0.27 27.01
CA LEU A 184 -9.31 1.64 27.32
C LEU A 184 -8.25 2.67 26.92
N LEU A 185 -6.97 2.32 27.03
CA LEU A 185 -5.86 3.17 26.57
C LEU A 185 -5.89 3.37 25.05
N HIS A 186 -6.06 2.29 24.30
CA HIS A 186 -6.18 2.33 22.85
C HIS A 186 -7.43 3.09 22.41
N LEU A 187 -8.56 2.94 23.13
CA LEU A 187 -9.76 3.73 22.89
C LEU A 187 -9.48 5.22 23.13
N ALA A 188 -8.88 5.60 24.27
CA ALA A 188 -8.55 6.98 24.57
C ALA A 188 -7.63 7.60 23.49
N LEU A 189 -6.66 6.83 22.98
CA LEU A 189 -5.79 7.26 21.88
C LEU A 189 -6.57 7.48 20.57
N ILE A 190 -7.48 6.56 20.19
CA ILE A 190 -8.33 6.73 19.01
C ILE A 190 -9.19 7.98 19.14
N GLU A 191 -9.88 8.16 20.28
CA GLU A 191 -10.74 9.32 20.51
C GLU A 191 -9.95 10.64 20.49
N PHE A 192 -8.71 10.62 20.99
CA PHE A 192 -7.82 11.77 20.92
C PHE A 192 -7.44 12.10 19.47
N GLU A 193 -7.13 11.08 18.67
CA GLU A 193 -6.80 11.24 17.25
C GLU A 193 -8.00 11.69 16.40
N ASP A 194 -9.21 11.25 16.75
CA ASP A 194 -10.49 11.65 16.13
C ASP A 194 -10.90 13.10 16.54
N GLY A 195 -10.17 13.73 17.47
CA GLY A 195 -10.50 15.06 18.00
C GLY A 195 -11.64 15.06 19.03
N GLY A 196 -12.13 13.88 19.42
CA GLY A 196 -13.10 13.65 20.48
C GLY A 196 -12.50 13.80 21.88
N PHE A 197 -11.91 14.97 22.20
CA PHE A 197 -11.17 15.19 23.45
C PHE A 197 -11.99 14.88 24.72
N GLY A 198 -13.30 15.14 24.69
CA GLY A 198 -14.22 14.79 25.78
C GLY A 198 -14.31 13.28 26.00
N ALA A 199 -14.50 12.51 24.92
CA ALA A 199 -14.58 11.05 24.97
C ALA A 199 -13.22 10.42 25.36
N ALA A 200 -12.12 10.95 24.81
CA ALA A 200 -10.76 10.54 25.14
C ALA A 200 -10.48 10.72 26.65
N ARG A 201 -10.92 11.83 27.24
CA ARG A 201 -10.77 12.11 28.66
C ARG A 201 -11.60 11.15 29.54
N MET A 202 -12.83 10.83 29.14
CA MET A 202 -13.63 9.84 29.86
C MET A 202 -12.98 8.45 29.82
N ALA A 203 -12.57 8.00 28.63
CA ALA A 203 -11.87 6.72 28.46
C ALA A 203 -10.56 6.67 29.27
N LEU A 204 -9.80 7.77 29.33
CA LEU A 204 -8.59 7.84 30.14
C LEU A 204 -8.88 7.85 31.64
N HIS A 205 -9.94 8.51 32.10
CA HIS A 205 -10.35 8.45 33.50
C HIS A 205 -10.73 7.03 33.92
N GLU A 206 -11.48 6.30 33.08
CA GLU A 206 -11.79 4.90 33.30
C GLU A 206 -10.51 4.03 33.28
N ALA A 207 -9.63 4.23 32.30
CA ALA A 207 -8.33 3.55 32.26
C ALA A 207 -7.49 3.83 33.52
N THR A 208 -7.58 5.05 34.06
CA THR A 208 -6.89 5.47 35.29
C THR A 208 -7.47 4.82 36.53
N GLN A 209 -8.79 4.69 36.61
CA GLN A 209 -9.43 3.95 37.69
C GLN A 209 -9.01 2.48 37.67
N VAL A 210 -8.98 1.85 36.49
CA VAL A 210 -8.52 0.46 36.31
C VAL A 210 -7.03 0.32 36.59
N ALA A 211 -6.16 1.22 36.14
CA ALA A 211 -4.74 1.07 36.41
C ALA A 211 -4.37 1.38 37.86
N ARG A 212 -5.14 2.21 38.57
CA ARG A 212 -4.96 2.41 40.02
C ARG A 212 -5.18 1.13 40.81
N SER A 213 -6.04 0.22 40.32
CA SER A 213 -6.17 -1.10 40.94
C SER A 213 -5.03 -2.05 40.56
N VAL A 214 -4.33 -1.81 39.44
CA VAL A 214 -3.21 -2.63 38.93
C VAL A 214 -1.82 -2.08 39.32
N GLY A 215 -1.72 -0.81 39.72
CA GLY A 215 -0.49 -0.15 40.17
C GLY A 215 0.35 0.57 39.10
N ASP A 216 -0.12 0.64 37.85
CA ASP A 216 0.67 1.17 36.73
C ASP A 216 0.36 2.66 36.44
N THR A 217 1.08 3.56 37.12
CA THR A 217 0.76 5.01 37.15
C THR A 217 1.49 5.86 36.10
N ALA A 218 2.60 5.38 35.53
CA ALA A 218 3.48 6.19 34.70
C ALA A 218 2.92 6.48 33.30
N CYS A 219 2.37 5.46 32.62
CA CYS A 219 1.81 5.59 31.27
C CYS A 219 0.58 6.53 31.24
N LEU A 220 -0.24 6.49 32.29
CA LEU A 220 -1.44 7.31 32.40
C LEU A 220 -1.15 8.77 32.69
N ALA A 221 -0.14 9.05 33.52
CA ALA A 221 0.27 10.41 33.79
C ALA A 221 0.74 11.14 32.51
N ALA A 222 1.43 10.42 31.61
CA ALA A 222 1.85 10.95 30.32
C ALA A 222 0.65 11.31 29.43
N LEU A 223 -0.34 10.42 29.29
CA LEU A 223 -1.53 10.67 28.48
C LEU A 223 -2.44 11.76 29.06
N GLN A 224 -2.57 11.81 30.39
CA GLN A 224 -3.32 12.88 31.06
C GLN A 224 -2.70 14.24 30.75
N LYS A 225 -1.37 14.35 30.84
CA LYS A 225 -0.63 15.58 30.50
C LYS A 225 -0.85 16.00 29.04
N ARG A 226 -0.92 15.06 28.10
CA ARG A 226 -1.18 15.33 26.68
C ARG A 226 -2.62 15.83 26.44
N LEU A 227 -3.61 15.22 27.10
CA LEU A 227 -5.01 15.65 27.02
C LEU A 227 -5.25 17.03 27.63
N ASP A 228 -4.67 17.30 28.79
CA ASP A 228 -4.82 18.59 29.47
C ASP A 228 -4.21 19.73 28.62
N ALA A 229 -3.07 19.47 27.96
CA ALA A 229 -2.45 20.41 27.03
C ALA A 229 -3.29 20.64 25.76
N ALA A 230 -3.82 19.58 25.15
CA ALA A 230 -4.66 19.68 23.95
C ALA A 230 -6.01 20.36 24.20
N SER A 231 -6.58 20.23 25.40
CA SER A 231 -7.85 20.86 25.77
C SER A 231 -7.74 22.37 26.02
N GLY A 232 -6.53 22.96 26.02
CA GLY A 232 -6.30 24.38 26.29
C GLY A 232 -6.67 24.83 27.71
N ALA A 233 -7.07 23.91 28.60
CA ALA A 233 -7.59 24.21 29.93
C ALA A 233 -6.51 24.69 30.92
N ASP A 234 -5.23 24.51 30.60
CA ASP A 234 -4.10 24.72 31.52
C ASP A 234 -3.29 26.02 31.26
N LEU A 235 -3.80 26.93 30.41
CA LEU A 235 -3.13 28.20 30.04
C LEU A 235 -2.90 29.17 31.22
N GLY A 236 -3.43 28.89 32.42
CA GLY A 236 -3.38 29.79 33.57
C GLY A 236 -2.42 29.44 34.70
N ARG A 237 -1.76 28.27 34.73
CA ARG A 237 -1.17 27.76 36.01
C ARG A 237 0.25 27.20 36.02
N ARG A 238 1.09 27.38 34.98
CA ARG A 238 2.44 26.77 34.97
C ARG A 238 3.60 27.76 34.92
N GLY A 239 3.99 28.24 36.11
CA GLY A 239 5.37 28.64 36.42
C GLY A 239 6.05 27.51 37.18
N GLY A 240 6.92 26.75 36.53
CA GLY A 240 7.71 25.69 37.17
C GLY A 240 7.91 24.46 36.29
N ALA A 241 8.97 24.47 35.48
CA ALA A 241 9.40 23.32 34.70
C ALA A 241 9.96 22.21 35.60
N THR A 242 9.11 21.30 36.08
CA THR A 242 9.59 20.01 36.61
C THR A 242 9.82 19.05 35.44
N ALA A 243 10.85 19.31 34.63
CA ALA A 243 11.21 18.53 33.43
C ALA A 243 11.87 17.16 33.74
N ALA A 244 12.06 16.81 35.02
CA ALA A 244 13.02 15.77 35.40
C ALA A 244 12.49 14.32 35.45
N LYS A 245 11.21 14.04 35.14
CA LYS A 245 10.64 12.67 35.30
C LYS A 245 9.77 12.15 34.14
N GLY A 246 9.71 12.87 33.01
CA GLY A 246 8.93 12.43 31.85
C GLY A 246 9.72 11.50 30.92
N SER A 247 9.02 10.69 30.13
CA SER A 247 9.65 9.99 29.00
C SER A 247 10.29 11.01 28.04
N PRO A 248 11.45 10.74 27.42
CA PRO A 248 12.06 11.66 26.46
C PRO A 248 11.12 12.06 25.32
N HIS A 249 10.27 11.13 24.89
CA HIS A 249 9.23 11.36 23.88
C HIS A 249 8.15 12.35 24.35
N ASP A 250 7.81 12.36 25.64
CA ASP A 250 6.83 13.31 26.19
C ASP A 250 7.40 14.73 26.22
N VAL A 251 8.70 14.86 26.52
CA VAL A 251 9.38 16.16 26.49
C VAL A 251 9.47 16.70 25.06
N LEU A 252 9.76 15.84 24.08
CA LEU A 252 9.73 16.20 22.66
C LEU A 252 8.34 16.59 22.17
N TRP A 253 7.31 15.86 22.60
CA TRP A 253 5.93 16.20 22.28
C TRP A 253 5.54 17.56 22.86
N GLU A 254 5.90 17.82 24.12
CA GLU A 254 5.66 19.12 24.77
C GLU A 254 6.40 20.26 24.06
N LEU A 255 7.65 20.03 23.64
CA LEU A 255 8.40 20.98 22.84
C LEU A 255 7.69 21.28 21.52
N SER A 256 7.26 20.25 20.77
CA SER A 256 6.54 20.42 19.50
C SER A 256 5.23 21.20 19.68
N HIS A 257 4.49 20.90 20.75
CA HIS A 257 3.25 21.58 21.08
C HIS A 257 3.47 23.06 21.43
N ARG A 258 4.45 23.37 22.29
CA ARG A 258 4.81 24.75 22.64
C ARG A 258 5.37 25.53 21.45
N ASN A 259 6.14 24.87 20.58
CA ASN A 259 6.60 25.45 19.33
C ASN A 259 5.42 25.87 18.44
N SER A 260 4.38 25.05 18.35
CA SER A 260 3.17 25.39 17.60
C SER A 260 2.35 26.56 18.21
N GLN A 261 2.56 26.86 19.49
CA GLN A 261 1.96 28.00 20.19
C GLN A 261 2.81 29.28 20.08
N ASN A 262 3.95 29.22 19.38
CA ASN A 262 4.94 30.30 19.27
C ASN A 262 5.50 30.74 20.63
N ASP A 263 5.74 29.79 21.55
CA ASP A 263 6.48 30.05 22.78
C ASP A 263 7.89 30.60 22.46
N PRO A 264 8.46 31.47 23.29
CA PRO A 264 9.77 32.05 23.04
C PRO A 264 10.87 30.98 23.03
N LEU A 265 11.81 31.11 22.08
CA LEU A 265 12.92 30.17 21.86
C LEU A 265 13.72 29.85 23.12
N ASP A 266 13.92 30.84 24.00
CA ASP A 266 14.62 30.70 25.28
C ASP A 266 14.03 29.61 26.18
N THR A 267 12.74 29.30 26.03
CA THR A 267 12.05 28.26 26.78
C THR A 267 12.06 26.89 26.09
N LEU A 268 12.23 26.87 24.77
CA LEU A 268 12.17 25.65 23.95
C LEU A 268 13.51 24.92 23.91
N PHE A 269 14.63 25.64 23.82
CA PHE A 269 15.97 25.03 23.83
C PHE A 269 16.27 24.21 25.09
N PRO A 270 15.97 24.68 26.31
CA PRO A 270 16.13 23.88 27.52
C PRO A 270 15.32 22.58 27.48
N LEU A 271 14.13 22.58 26.87
CA LEU A 271 13.33 21.35 26.70
C LEU A 271 13.99 20.38 25.71
N LEU A 272 14.55 20.88 24.61
CA LEU A 272 15.29 20.05 23.65
C LEU A 272 16.49 19.38 24.32
N CYS A 273 17.29 20.15 25.06
CA CYS A 273 18.44 19.66 25.82
C CYS A 273 18.01 18.68 26.92
N SER A 274 16.92 18.98 27.62
CA SER A 274 16.36 18.11 28.67
C SER A 274 15.87 16.78 28.09
N SER A 275 15.24 16.78 26.91
CA SER A 275 14.84 15.54 26.25
C SER A 275 16.06 14.69 25.90
N LEU A 276 17.14 15.31 25.41
CA LEU A 276 18.36 14.60 25.05
C LEU A 276 19.05 14.03 26.28
N ALA A 277 19.14 14.81 27.35
CA ALA A 277 19.68 14.37 28.63
C ALA A 277 18.85 13.21 29.20
N ALA A 278 17.52 13.28 29.14
CA ALA A 278 16.63 12.20 29.58
C ALA A 278 16.85 10.93 28.74
N HIS A 279 16.99 11.04 27.43
CA HIS A 279 17.31 9.90 26.57
C HIS A 279 18.70 9.34 26.88
N GLN A 280 19.71 10.19 27.03
CA GLN A 280 21.07 9.76 27.40
C GLN A 280 21.10 9.07 28.77
N HIS A 281 20.31 9.51 29.74
CA HIS A 281 20.18 8.85 31.04
C HIS A 281 19.51 7.47 30.92
N LEU A 282 18.57 7.28 29.99
CA LEU A 282 18.00 5.96 29.71
C LEU A 282 18.98 5.06 28.95
N SER A 283 19.75 5.63 28.01
CA SER A 283 20.77 4.89 27.26
C SER A 283 21.97 4.51 28.14
N PHE A 284 22.41 5.43 28.97
CA PHE A 284 23.57 5.30 29.85
C PHE A 284 23.11 5.54 31.29
N PRO A 285 22.36 4.60 31.89
CA PRO A 285 21.96 4.74 33.28
C PRO A 285 23.24 4.92 34.11
N PRO A 286 23.28 5.92 35.02
CA PRO A 286 24.42 6.09 35.89
C PRO A 286 24.66 4.76 36.61
N PRO A 287 25.92 4.34 36.79
CA PRO A 287 26.22 3.07 37.45
C PRO A 287 25.44 3.06 38.77
N ALA A 288 24.54 2.09 38.92
CA ALA A 288 23.70 2.00 40.11
C ALA A 288 24.65 2.10 41.30
N LYS A 289 24.42 3.10 42.17
CA LYS A 289 25.12 3.18 43.45
C LYS A 289 24.94 1.79 44.05
N SER A 290 26.04 1.10 44.29
CA SER A 290 26.07 -0.33 44.55
C SER A 290 25.23 -0.69 45.78
N ASP A 291 23.94 -0.90 45.58
CA ASP A 291 23.14 -1.70 46.48
C ASP A 291 23.77 -3.08 46.44
N LYS A 292 24.16 -3.56 47.61
CA LYS A 292 24.95 -4.78 47.79
C LYS A 292 24.32 -5.89 46.91
N PRO A 293 25.10 -6.54 46.04
CA PRO A 293 24.56 -7.52 45.12
C PRO A 293 23.79 -8.57 45.91
N ASP A 294 22.51 -8.76 45.59
CA ASP A 294 21.74 -9.91 46.09
C ASP A 294 22.55 -11.16 45.69
N PRO A 295 23.11 -11.92 46.65
CA PRO A 295 24.02 -13.03 46.35
C PRO A 295 23.31 -14.22 45.68
N ASN A 296 22.00 -14.13 45.48
CA ASN A 296 21.13 -15.21 45.03
C ASN A 296 20.67 -15.09 43.58
N LYS A 297 21.05 -14.04 42.84
CA LYS A 297 20.72 -13.90 41.41
C LYS A 297 21.88 -14.34 40.54
N ASP A 298 21.64 -15.32 39.68
CA ASP A 298 22.63 -15.88 38.76
C ASP A 298 23.33 -14.78 37.94
N PRO A 299 24.68 -14.75 37.90
CA PRO A 299 25.44 -13.74 37.18
C PRO A 299 25.17 -13.77 35.67
N ALA A 300 24.81 -14.94 35.12
CA ALA A 300 24.43 -15.09 33.71
C ALA A 300 23.10 -14.41 33.38
N GLN A 301 22.11 -14.42 34.28
CA GLN A 301 20.83 -13.74 34.08
C GLN A 301 20.97 -12.22 34.21
N GLN A 302 21.79 -11.74 35.14
CA GLN A 302 22.08 -10.30 35.25
C GLN A 302 22.83 -9.77 34.02
N GLN A 303 23.74 -10.56 33.46
CA GLN A 303 24.48 -10.18 32.25
C GLN A 303 23.57 -10.21 31.02
N ALA A 304 22.75 -11.25 30.84
CA ALA A 304 21.76 -11.31 29.76
C ALA A 304 20.74 -10.18 29.83
N GLN A 305 20.32 -9.77 31.04
CA GLN A 305 19.40 -8.65 31.24
C GLN A 305 20.06 -7.28 30.94
N LYS A 306 21.35 -7.12 31.26
CA LYS A 306 22.15 -5.95 30.87
C LYS A 306 22.39 -5.89 29.36
N ASP A 307 22.67 -7.02 28.73
CA ASP A 307 22.92 -7.10 27.29
C ASP A 307 21.62 -6.92 26.49
N ALA A 308 20.49 -7.46 26.97
CA ALA A 308 19.16 -7.18 26.42
C ALA A 308 18.76 -5.70 26.56
N ALA A 309 19.09 -5.06 27.69
CA ALA A 309 18.88 -3.61 27.88
C ALA A 309 19.75 -2.76 26.93
N ARG A 310 20.96 -3.22 26.59
CA ARG A 310 21.87 -2.53 25.65
C ARG A 310 21.47 -2.65 24.18
N VAL A 311 20.79 -3.73 23.80
CA VAL A 311 20.36 -3.95 22.40
C VAL A 311 19.07 -3.18 22.06
N GLY A 312 18.22 -2.87 23.04
CA GLY A 312 17.01 -2.03 22.86
C GLY A 312 17.25 -0.51 22.84
N LEU A 313 18.50 -0.07 22.73
CA LEU A 313 18.95 1.25 23.16
C LEU A 313 19.10 2.30 22.03
N HIS A 314 18.99 1.86 20.78
CA HIS A 314 18.86 2.74 19.63
C HIS A 314 17.39 2.83 19.27
N ASP A 315 16.72 3.85 19.80
CA ASP A 315 15.39 4.25 19.34
C ASP A 315 15.58 5.22 18.15
N PRO A 316 15.53 4.73 16.89
CA PRO A 316 15.70 5.58 15.71
C PRO A 316 14.59 6.61 15.60
N ASP A 317 13.36 6.27 16.04
CA ASP A 317 12.21 7.17 15.99
C ASP A 317 12.41 8.37 16.92
N TYR A 318 12.94 8.14 18.13
CA TYR A 318 13.31 9.24 19.02
C TYR A 318 14.35 10.17 18.37
N ARG A 319 15.43 9.60 17.80
CA ARG A 319 16.49 10.42 17.19
C ARG A 319 15.99 11.22 16.00
N ALA A 320 15.16 10.61 15.15
CA ALA A 320 14.52 11.28 14.03
C ALA A 320 13.65 12.45 14.52
N GLN A 321 12.81 12.23 15.54
CA GLN A 321 11.97 13.26 16.14
C GLN A 321 12.79 14.39 16.79
N TRP A 322 13.86 14.05 17.51
CA TRP A 322 14.74 15.03 18.16
C TRP A 322 15.44 15.91 17.13
N HIS A 323 16.02 15.32 16.09
CA HIS A 323 16.67 16.08 15.02
C HIS A 323 15.67 16.91 14.22
N ALA A 324 14.46 16.40 13.97
CA ALA A 324 13.41 17.19 13.34
C ALA A 324 12.94 18.35 14.22
N ALA A 325 12.84 18.18 15.54
CA ALA A 325 12.54 19.28 16.46
C ALA A 325 13.66 20.33 16.45
N ALA A 326 14.91 19.90 16.59
CA ALA A 326 16.10 20.76 16.55
C ALA A 326 16.16 21.58 15.26
N ALA A 327 15.94 20.95 14.10
CA ALA A 327 15.91 21.63 12.81
C ALA A 327 14.89 22.78 12.76
N GLY A 328 13.71 22.61 13.38
CA GLY A 328 12.70 23.66 13.45
C GLY A 328 13.16 24.87 14.25
N LEU A 329 13.74 24.64 15.43
CA LEU A 329 14.25 25.71 16.29
C LEU A 329 15.42 26.46 15.63
N TRP A 330 16.32 25.76 14.93
CA TRP A 330 17.41 26.40 14.21
C TRP A 330 16.93 27.24 13.02
N GLU A 331 15.89 26.79 12.30
CA GLU A 331 15.26 27.59 11.24
C GLU A 331 14.59 28.85 11.81
N GLU A 332 13.89 28.75 12.94
CA GLU A 332 13.26 29.90 13.60
C GLU A 332 14.29 30.93 14.10
N MET A 333 15.51 30.48 14.45
CA MET A 333 16.65 31.36 14.73
C MET A 333 17.29 31.99 13.48
N GLY A 334 16.91 31.57 12.27
CA GLY A 334 17.53 31.99 11.01
C GLY A 334 18.86 31.29 10.70
N LEU A 335 19.18 30.17 11.35
CA LEU A 335 20.40 29.39 11.13
C LEU A 335 20.16 28.22 10.16
N ASP A 336 19.82 28.56 8.90
CA ASP A 336 19.45 27.60 7.86
C ASP A 336 20.45 26.46 7.61
N PRO A 337 21.79 26.67 7.59
CA PRO A 337 22.73 25.58 7.35
C PRO A 337 22.65 24.50 8.42
N LEU A 338 22.45 24.89 9.69
CA LEU A 338 22.35 23.96 10.80
C LEU A 338 21.00 23.23 10.79
N ALA A 339 19.93 23.94 10.43
CA ALA A 339 18.63 23.31 10.21
C ALA A 339 18.72 22.21 9.14
N ARG A 340 19.39 22.46 8.01
CA ARG A 340 19.58 21.46 6.93
C ARG A 340 20.34 20.22 7.39
N VAL A 341 21.40 20.38 8.18
CA VAL A 341 22.16 19.24 8.75
C VAL A 341 21.27 18.40 9.65
N HIS A 342 20.46 19.04 10.49
CA HIS A 342 19.54 18.30 11.36
C HIS A 342 18.40 17.64 10.59
N GLU A 343 17.93 18.22 9.50
CA GLU A 343 16.96 17.57 8.61
C GLU A 343 17.53 16.34 7.90
N SER A 344 18.76 16.43 7.39
CA SER A 344 19.40 15.27 6.75
C SER A 344 19.61 14.14 7.76
N LEU A 345 20.10 14.46 8.96
CA LEU A 345 20.24 13.48 10.05
C LEU A 345 18.89 12.88 10.44
N ALA A 346 17.83 13.69 10.54
CA ALA A 346 16.51 13.19 10.85
C ALA A 346 16.01 12.21 9.78
N LEU A 347 16.21 12.50 8.49
CA LEU A 347 15.84 11.60 7.40
C LEU A 347 16.68 10.32 7.37
N GLU A 348 17.95 10.37 7.77
CA GLU A 348 18.81 9.17 7.90
C GLU A 348 18.32 8.22 9.01
N PHE A 349 17.75 8.76 10.09
CA PHE A 349 17.19 7.95 11.19
C PHE A 349 15.76 7.47 10.94
N VAL A 350 15.04 8.00 9.95
CA VAL A 350 13.70 7.49 9.60
C VAL A 350 13.83 6.13 8.91
N ASP A 351 13.22 5.09 9.49
CA ASP A 351 13.19 3.75 8.90
C ASP A 351 12.50 3.80 7.50
N PRO A 352 13.18 3.37 6.43
CA PRO A 352 12.60 3.37 5.08
C PRO A 352 11.40 2.41 4.95
N HIS A 353 11.31 1.37 5.78
CA HIS A 353 10.23 0.38 5.74
C HIS A 353 9.05 0.76 6.62
N LYS A 354 9.25 1.61 7.63
CA LYS A 354 8.20 2.05 8.54
C LYS A 354 8.33 3.54 8.83
N PRO A 355 8.23 4.41 7.81
CA PRO A 355 8.49 5.82 7.96
C PRO A 355 7.50 6.45 8.95
N THR A 356 8.04 7.12 9.96
CA THR A 356 7.30 8.06 10.81
C THR A 356 6.94 9.29 9.98
N TRP A 357 5.84 9.21 9.24
CA TRP A 357 5.40 10.22 8.27
C TRP A 357 5.25 11.61 8.88
N ASP A 358 4.86 11.74 10.15
CA ASP A 358 4.81 13.03 10.83
C ASP A 358 6.15 13.76 10.84
N VAL A 359 7.24 13.03 11.10
CA VAL A 359 8.61 13.56 11.13
C VAL A 359 9.06 13.91 9.71
N ARG A 360 8.86 12.99 8.77
CA ARG A 360 9.23 13.17 7.37
C ARG A 360 8.48 14.35 6.75
N LEU A 361 7.17 14.46 6.95
CA LEU A 361 6.37 15.59 6.46
C LEU A 361 6.74 16.90 7.12
N ALA A 362 7.09 16.92 8.41
CA ALA A 362 7.56 18.13 9.06
C ALA A 362 8.88 18.63 8.43
N ILE A 363 9.80 17.73 8.10
CA ILE A 363 11.05 18.07 7.41
C ILE A 363 10.79 18.56 5.98
N LEU A 364 9.99 17.81 5.21
CA LEU A 364 9.63 18.17 3.84
C LEU A 364 8.88 19.51 3.78
N ALA A 365 8.00 19.79 4.75
CA ALA A 365 7.32 21.07 4.87
C ALA A 365 8.30 22.24 4.96
N ARG A 366 9.32 22.11 5.83
CA ARG A 366 10.35 23.14 6.01
C ARG A 366 11.21 23.31 4.77
N GLN A 367 11.64 22.21 4.16
CA GLN A 367 12.38 22.24 2.90
C GLN A 367 11.58 22.91 1.78
N ALA A 368 10.31 22.56 1.63
CA ALA A 368 9.42 23.13 0.64
C ALA A 368 9.17 24.63 0.88
N ARG A 369 8.91 25.04 2.13
CA ARG A 369 8.75 26.46 2.50
C ARG A 369 10.01 27.27 2.22
N ARG A 370 11.20 26.75 2.55
CA ARG A 370 12.46 27.43 2.23
C ARG A 370 12.67 27.56 0.72
N LEU A 371 12.48 26.48 -0.05
CA LEU A 371 12.54 26.54 -1.52
C LEU A 371 11.53 27.53 -2.10
N SER A 372 10.33 27.59 -1.52
CA SER A 372 9.34 28.58 -1.91
C SER A 372 9.82 29.99 -1.57
N ARG A 373 10.31 30.28 -0.35
CA ARG A 373 10.91 31.58 0.02
C ARG A 373 12.04 32.00 -0.93
N ASP A 374 12.88 31.06 -1.35
CA ASP A 374 13.97 31.25 -2.34
C ASP A 374 13.47 31.46 -3.78
N ASN A 375 12.16 31.64 -3.98
CA ASN A 375 11.50 31.82 -5.27
C ASN A 375 11.65 30.64 -6.23
N ARG A 376 11.66 29.42 -5.67
CA ARG A 376 11.69 28.16 -6.40
C ARG A 376 10.47 27.28 -6.07
N PRO A 377 9.23 27.77 -6.27
CA PRO A 377 8.02 27.02 -5.93
C PRO A 377 7.91 25.71 -6.72
N ASP A 378 8.35 25.66 -7.98
CA ASP A 378 8.30 24.41 -8.78
C ASP A 378 9.21 23.32 -8.17
N ALA A 379 10.37 23.70 -7.62
CA ALA A 379 11.25 22.77 -6.92
C ALA A 379 10.67 22.32 -5.57
N ALA A 380 9.98 23.22 -4.87
CA ALA A 380 9.26 22.89 -3.64
C ALA A 380 8.12 21.89 -3.90
N LEU A 381 7.34 22.11 -4.96
CA LEU A 381 6.27 21.20 -5.38
C LEU A 381 6.83 19.85 -5.85
N GLY A 382 7.90 19.86 -6.65
CA GLY A 382 8.60 18.65 -7.05
C GLY A 382 9.09 17.83 -5.84
N LEU A 383 9.64 18.50 -4.81
CA LEU A 383 10.06 17.86 -3.57
C LEU A 383 8.87 17.22 -2.83
N LEU A 384 7.75 17.93 -2.67
CA LEU A 384 6.55 17.41 -2.00
C LEU A 384 5.90 16.26 -2.77
N LEU A 385 5.86 16.32 -4.11
CA LEU A 385 5.32 15.25 -4.95
C LEU A 385 6.23 14.01 -4.91
N SER A 386 7.54 14.20 -4.97
CA SER A 386 8.52 13.10 -4.93
C SER A 386 8.43 12.21 -3.67
N ALA A 387 7.90 12.77 -2.59
CA ALA A 387 7.66 12.08 -1.33
C ALA A 387 6.47 11.12 -1.39
N VAL A 388 5.46 11.41 -2.23
CA VAL A 388 4.20 10.65 -2.35
C VAL A 388 4.13 9.89 -3.69
N ASP A 389 5.11 10.09 -4.57
CA ASP A 389 5.03 9.64 -5.95
C ASP A 389 5.01 8.11 -6.13
N ALA A 390 5.67 7.32 -5.28
CA ALA A 390 5.66 5.86 -5.44
C ALA A 390 4.65 5.21 -4.51
N ARG A 391 4.03 4.10 -4.95
CA ARG A 391 3.21 3.26 -4.07
C ARG A 391 3.98 2.85 -2.81
N GLU A 392 5.22 2.39 -2.97
CA GLU A 392 6.11 2.04 -1.85
C GLU A 392 6.30 3.21 -0.89
N LYS A 393 6.46 4.42 -1.42
CA LYS A 393 6.56 5.66 -0.66
C LYS A 393 5.23 6.13 -0.06
N ARG A 394 4.09 5.53 -0.40
CA ARG A 394 2.78 5.82 0.25
C ARG A 394 2.42 4.81 1.32
N VAL A 395 3.12 3.68 1.38
CA VAL A 395 2.87 2.65 2.39
C VAL A 395 3.10 3.25 3.78
N GLY A 396 2.07 3.16 4.62
CA GLY A 396 2.07 3.70 5.98
C GLY A 396 1.67 5.17 6.11
N MET A 397 1.42 5.89 5.01
CA MET A 397 0.90 7.26 5.07
C MET A 397 -0.61 7.23 5.35
N GLY A 398 -1.02 7.67 6.54
CA GLY A 398 -2.43 7.71 6.93
C GLY A 398 -3.18 8.89 6.32
N ARG A 399 -4.50 8.98 6.59
CA ARG A 399 -5.36 10.03 6.02
C ARG A 399 -4.98 11.44 6.51
N LYS A 400 -4.57 11.60 7.78
CA LYS A 400 -4.15 12.88 8.35
C LYS A 400 -2.83 13.33 7.78
N GLU A 401 -1.90 12.40 7.59
CA GLU A 401 -0.61 12.67 6.96
C GLU A 401 -0.83 13.12 5.51
N VAL A 402 -1.74 12.47 4.78
CA VAL A 402 -2.14 12.87 3.43
C VAL A 402 -2.82 14.24 3.43
N GLY A 403 -3.71 14.50 4.38
CA GLY A 403 -4.34 15.80 4.56
C GLY A 403 -3.29 16.89 4.78
N ARG A 404 -2.37 16.68 5.73
CA ARG A 404 -1.27 17.59 6.04
C ARG A 404 -0.35 17.82 4.84
N TRP A 405 0.03 16.75 4.13
CA TRP A 405 0.83 16.84 2.91
C TRP A 405 0.11 17.66 1.84
N ARG A 406 -1.17 17.39 1.61
CA ARG A 406 -1.98 18.11 0.64
C ARG A 406 -2.07 19.59 1.00
N ASP A 407 -2.29 19.92 2.27
CA ASP A 407 -2.37 21.29 2.74
C ASP A 407 -1.03 22.03 2.51
N LEU A 408 0.11 21.35 2.70
CA LEU A 408 1.43 21.89 2.36
C LEU A 408 1.61 22.15 0.86
N VAL A 409 1.11 21.25 0.00
CA VAL A 409 1.14 21.46 -1.45
C VAL A 409 0.32 22.69 -1.84
N TRP A 410 -0.86 22.85 -1.25
CA TRP A 410 -1.70 24.04 -1.48
C TRP A 410 -1.07 25.32 -0.95
N GLU A 411 -0.42 25.26 0.22
CA GLU A 411 0.33 26.39 0.76
C GLU A 411 1.37 26.89 -0.25
N VAL A 412 2.17 25.98 -0.84
CA VAL A 412 3.18 26.32 -1.85
C VAL A 412 2.56 26.81 -3.16
N GLU A 413 1.45 26.22 -3.62
CA GLU A 413 0.74 26.69 -4.82
C GLU A 413 0.12 28.09 -4.63
N VAL A 414 -0.45 28.38 -3.45
CA VAL A 414 -0.95 29.73 -3.13
C VAL A 414 0.19 30.74 -3.20
N GLU A 415 1.36 30.41 -2.62
CA GLU A 415 2.53 31.29 -2.70
C GLU A 415 3.02 31.49 -4.14
N ARG A 416 3.04 30.42 -4.94
CA ARG A 416 3.39 30.46 -6.36
C ARG A 416 2.43 31.37 -7.15
N ALA A 417 1.12 31.14 -7.01
CA ALA A 417 0.08 31.90 -7.69
C ALA A 417 0.11 33.38 -7.32
N ARG A 418 0.32 33.69 -6.04
CA ARG A 418 0.47 35.06 -5.53
C ARG A 418 1.64 35.78 -6.17
N ARG A 419 2.79 35.10 -6.32
CA ARG A 419 4.00 35.70 -6.94
C ARG A 419 3.89 35.85 -8.44
N SER A 420 3.21 34.92 -9.11
CA SER A 420 2.94 35.01 -10.55
C SER A 420 1.83 36.02 -10.90
N GLY A 421 1.10 36.55 -9.90
CA GLY A 421 -0.01 37.50 -10.13
C GLY A 421 -1.29 36.86 -10.68
N HIS A 422 -1.42 35.53 -10.61
CA HIS A 422 -2.60 34.81 -11.10
C HIS A 422 -3.68 34.73 -10.01
N ALA A 423 -4.42 35.82 -9.82
CA ALA A 423 -5.45 35.95 -8.76
C ALA A 423 -6.57 34.90 -8.83
N GLU A 424 -6.85 34.33 -10.02
CA GLU A 424 -7.80 33.24 -10.17
C GLU A 424 -7.24 31.93 -9.60
N VAL A 425 -6.00 31.58 -9.93
CA VAL A 425 -5.31 30.41 -9.40
C VAL A 425 -5.14 30.51 -7.89
N GLU A 426 -4.81 31.70 -7.37
CA GLU A 426 -4.72 31.94 -5.92
C GLU A 426 -6.09 31.71 -5.24
N ARG A 427 -7.18 32.24 -5.80
CA ARG A 427 -8.54 31.99 -5.27
C ARG A 427 -8.92 30.52 -5.31
N MET A 428 -8.60 29.81 -6.39
CA MET A 428 -8.85 28.36 -6.50
C MET A 428 -8.05 27.58 -5.46
N ALA A 429 -6.75 27.86 -5.32
CA ALA A 429 -5.90 27.19 -4.36
C ALA A 429 -6.34 27.46 -2.90
N LEU A 430 -6.77 28.70 -2.59
CA LEU A 430 -7.37 29.05 -1.30
C LEU A 430 -8.71 28.35 -1.05
N ALA A 431 -9.56 28.21 -2.07
CA ALA A 431 -10.83 27.47 -1.95
C ALA A 431 -10.58 25.98 -1.65
N HIS A 432 -9.58 25.37 -2.30
CA HIS A 432 -9.19 23.99 -2.03
C HIS A 432 -8.52 23.79 -0.66
N HIS A 433 -7.77 24.78 -0.17
CA HIS A 433 -7.19 24.75 1.17
C HIS A 433 -8.25 24.89 2.26
N THR A 434 -9.28 25.72 2.06
CA THR A 434 -10.27 26.04 3.09
C THR A 434 -11.41 25.02 3.17
N SER A 435 -11.77 24.38 2.06
CA SER A 435 -12.87 23.41 1.99
C SER A 435 -12.38 22.05 1.44
N PRO A 436 -11.96 21.12 2.33
CA PRO A 436 -11.66 19.76 1.90
C PRO A 436 -12.92 18.97 1.50
N GLU A 437 -14.12 19.42 1.91
CA GLU A 437 -15.40 18.78 1.54
C GLU A 437 -15.74 18.95 0.06
N THR A 438 -15.29 20.03 -0.58
CA THR A 438 -15.42 20.20 -2.03
C THR A 438 -14.76 19.06 -2.81
N LEU A 439 -13.71 18.43 -2.25
CA LEU A 439 -13.07 17.24 -2.84
C LEU A 439 -13.86 15.95 -2.63
N ARG A 440 -14.74 15.87 -1.62
CA ARG A 440 -15.65 14.73 -1.42
C ARG A 440 -16.87 14.79 -2.33
N THR A 441 -17.37 15.98 -2.63
CA THR A 441 -18.42 16.17 -3.64
C THR A 441 -17.91 16.01 -5.07
N LEU A 442 -16.58 16.02 -5.27
CA LEU A 442 -15.90 15.60 -6.49
C LEU A 442 -15.77 14.07 -6.55
N ASP A 443 -16.82 13.31 -6.22
CA ASP A 443 -16.89 11.86 -6.53
C ASP A 443 -16.84 11.60 -8.06
N SER A 444 -17.02 12.67 -8.85
CA SER A 444 -16.48 12.80 -10.19
C SER A 444 -15.83 14.18 -10.30
N PRO A 445 -14.52 14.32 -10.06
CA PRO A 445 -13.84 15.54 -10.48
C PRO A 445 -14.00 15.56 -11.98
N ASP A 446 -14.74 16.55 -12.49
CA ASP A 446 -14.93 16.73 -13.92
C ASP A 446 -13.54 16.61 -14.56
N PRO A 447 -13.25 15.51 -15.28
CA PRO A 447 -11.90 15.21 -15.78
C PRO A 447 -11.39 16.27 -16.76
N HIS A 448 -12.23 17.27 -17.03
CA HIS A 448 -12.02 18.34 -17.98
C HIS A 448 -11.94 19.72 -17.35
N ASP A 449 -11.77 19.86 -16.03
CA ASP A 449 -11.28 21.14 -15.50
C ASP A 449 -9.79 21.35 -15.86
N ALA A 450 -9.55 21.49 -17.16
CA ALA A 450 -8.27 21.80 -17.76
C ALA A 450 -7.78 23.20 -17.35
N SER A 451 -8.64 24.02 -16.74
CA SER A 451 -8.28 25.34 -16.22
C SER A 451 -7.44 25.25 -14.96
N ALA A 452 -7.57 24.16 -14.18
CA ALA A 452 -6.77 23.93 -13.00
C ALA A 452 -5.26 23.76 -13.34
N PRO A 453 -4.35 24.37 -12.56
CA PRO A 453 -2.92 24.16 -12.75
C PRO A 453 -2.52 22.67 -12.76
N LEU A 454 -1.46 22.34 -13.47
CA LEU A 454 -1.03 20.94 -13.61
C LEU A 454 -0.75 20.27 -12.25
N TYR A 455 -0.04 20.94 -11.35
CA TYR A 455 0.30 20.40 -10.02
C TYR A 455 -0.92 20.26 -9.11
N THR A 456 -1.90 21.16 -9.22
CA THR A 456 -3.23 21.05 -8.58
C THR A 456 -3.89 19.74 -8.98
N ARG A 457 -3.91 19.44 -10.28
CA ARG A 457 -4.48 18.20 -10.82
C ARG A 457 -3.68 16.96 -10.42
N LEU A 458 -2.35 17.02 -10.47
CA LEU A 458 -1.46 15.93 -10.04
C LEU A 458 -1.68 15.57 -8.57
N THR A 459 -1.76 16.60 -7.71
CA THR A 459 -1.97 16.43 -6.27
C THR A 459 -3.33 15.86 -5.97
N ALA A 460 -4.38 16.33 -6.66
CA ALA A 460 -5.72 15.80 -6.54
C ALA A 460 -5.77 14.32 -6.97
N ALA A 461 -5.19 13.97 -8.12
CA ALA A 461 -5.13 12.59 -8.61
C ALA A 461 -4.36 11.69 -7.64
N ALA A 462 -3.17 12.12 -7.19
CA ALA A 462 -2.35 11.36 -6.23
C ALA A 462 -3.06 11.14 -4.89
N THR A 463 -3.76 12.17 -4.39
CA THR A 463 -4.59 12.09 -3.18
C THR A 463 -5.71 11.08 -3.37
N TRP A 464 -6.43 11.15 -4.49
CA TRP A 464 -7.56 10.27 -4.77
C TRP A 464 -7.12 8.82 -4.97
N THR A 465 -5.99 8.57 -5.63
CA THR A 465 -5.36 7.24 -5.72
C THR A 465 -5.06 6.68 -4.33
N HIS A 466 -4.53 7.50 -3.44
CA HIS A 466 -4.18 7.06 -2.09
C HIS A 466 -5.43 6.76 -1.27
N LEU A 467 -6.40 7.68 -1.25
CA LEU A 467 -7.65 7.52 -0.50
C LEU A 467 -8.45 6.31 -0.98
N SER A 468 -8.56 6.10 -2.30
CA SER A 468 -9.21 4.92 -2.87
C SER A 468 -8.49 3.61 -2.54
N THR A 469 -7.15 3.63 -2.46
CA THR A 469 -6.36 2.48 -1.98
C THR A 469 -6.64 2.19 -0.50
N LEU A 470 -6.73 3.23 0.35
CA LEU A 470 -7.06 3.06 1.76
C LEU A 470 -8.50 2.55 1.96
N SER A 471 -9.46 3.03 1.17
CA SER A 471 -10.86 2.62 1.23
C SER A 471 -11.18 1.33 0.47
N GLN A 472 -10.18 0.67 -0.13
CA GLN A 472 -10.36 -0.55 -0.94
C GLN A 472 -11.38 -0.38 -2.09
N ARG A 473 -11.49 0.83 -2.65
CA ARG A 473 -12.36 1.12 -3.79
C ARG A 473 -11.56 0.95 -5.08
N GLU A 474 -11.47 -0.27 -5.58
CA GLU A 474 -10.55 -0.62 -6.68
C GLU A 474 -10.85 0.13 -7.98
N ARG A 475 -12.13 0.34 -8.31
CA ARG A 475 -12.54 1.12 -9.49
C ARG A 475 -12.11 2.58 -9.40
N ALA A 476 -12.39 3.24 -8.27
CA ALA A 476 -11.95 4.61 -8.01
C ALA A 476 -10.41 4.71 -8.04
N ARG A 477 -9.73 3.69 -7.51
CA ARG A 477 -8.27 3.60 -7.54
C ARG A 477 -7.72 3.54 -8.96
N LEU A 478 -8.32 2.75 -9.85
CA LEU A 478 -7.88 2.69 -11.24
C LEU A 478 -8.10 4.00 -11.98
N SER A 479 -9.29 4.61 -11.90
CA SER A 479 -9.52 5.91 -12.56
C SER A 479 -8.57 6.98 -12.01
N ALA A 480 -8.29 6.96 -10.71
CA ALA A 480 -7.30 7.86 -10.10
C ALA A 480 -5.88 7.63 -10.65
N LEU A 481 -5.45 6.37 -10.74
CA LEU A 481 -4.13 5.99 -11.26
C LEU A 481 -3.99 6.34 -12.74
N ALA A 482 -5.04 6.09 -13.53
CA ALA A 482 -5.11 6.44 -14.95
C ALA A 482 -4.92 7.95 -15.17
N ARG A 483 -5.63 8.76 -14.36
CA ARG A 483 -5.50 10.22 -14.37
C ARG A 483 -4.10 10.66 -13.91
N LEU A 484 -3.59 10.08 -12.83
CA LEU A 484 -2.26 10.39 -12.32
C LEU A 484 -1.16 10.08 -13.34
N ALA A 485 -1.22 8.93 -14.00
CA ALA A 485 -0.28 8.54 -15.05
C ALA A 485 -0.32 9.52 -16.24
N THR A 486 -1.52 9.87 -16.71
CA THR A 486 -1.71 10.82 -17.81
C THR A 486 -1.14 12.21 -17.47
N LEU A 487 -1.42 12.70 -16.26
CA LEU A 487 -0.92 14.00 -15.80
C LEU A 487 0.60 14.02 -15.61
N ARG A 488 1.20 12.90 -15.16
CA ARG A 488 2.66 12.77 -15.02
C ARG A 488 3.35 12.84 -16.36
N VAL A 489 2.85 12.08 -17.34
CA VAL A 489 3.37 12.11 -18.71
C VAL A 489 3.28 13.50 -19.32
N ALA A 490 2.18 14.23 -19.09
CA ALA A 490 2.01 15.59 -19.58
C ALA A 490 2.93 16.62 -18.88
N GLY A 491 3.37 16.33 -17.66
CA GLY A 491 4.17 17.24 -16.83
C GLY A 491 5.66 16.96 -16.76
N ALA A 492 6.09 15.76 -17.15
CA ALA A 492 7.45 15.30 -16.96
C ALA A 492 8.39 15.78 -18.06
N SER A 493 9.61 16.15 -17.69
CA SER A 493 10.72 16.31 -18.65
C SER A 493 11.13 14.98 -19.27
N GLU A 494 10.99 13.88 -18.52
CA GLU A 494 11.26 12.51 -18.95
C GLU A 494 9.95 11.72 -19.12
N ALA A 495 9.14 12.11 -20.10
CA ALA A 495 7.80 11.54 -20.34
C ALA A 495 7.80 10.00 -20.44
N ARG A 496 8.84 9.40 -21.03
CA ARG A 496 8.99 7.95 -21.18
C ARG A 496 9.09 7.21 -19.84
N ALA A 497 9.99 7.66 -18.95
CA ALA A 497 10.22 7.00 -17.66
C ALA A 497 8.95 7.04 -16.78
N GLU A 498 8.24 8.18 -16.80
CA GLU A 498 6.97 8.31 -16.10
C GLU A 498 5.83 7.52 -16.76
N ALA A 499 5.84 7.36 -18.09
CA ALA A 499 4.91 6.49 -18.80
C ALA A 499 5.12 5.01 -18.44
N GLU A 500 6.35 4.51 -18.49
CA GLU A 500 6.70 3.13 -18.10
C GLU A 500 6.36 2.85 -16.63
N ARG A 501 6.55 3.85 -15.76
CA ARG A 501 6.14 3.76 -14.36
C ARG A 501 4.63 3.72 -14.20
N GLY A 502 3.91 4.63 -14.87
CA GLY A 502 2.46 4.67 -14.88
C GLY A 502 1.85 3.36 -15.38
N LEU A 503 2.45 2.77 -16.43
CA LEU A 503 2.08 1.47 -16.97
C LEU A 503 2.22 0.37 -15.90
N ARG A 504 3.37 0.28 -15.23
CA ARG A 504 3.59 -0.71 -14.16
C ARG A 504 2.59 -0.56 -13.00
N GLU A 505 2.31 0.68 -12.58
CA GLU A 505 1.34 0.95 -11.51
C GLU A 505 -0.09 0.57 -11.92
N LEU A 506 -0.46 0.81 -13.18
CA LEU A 506 -1.74 0.40 -13.75
C LEU A 506 -1.85 -1.12 -13.87
N GLU A 507 -0.82 -1.80 -14.37
CA GLU A 507 -0.78 -3.26 -14.53
C GLU A 507 -0.87 -4.00 -13.19
N GLU A 508 -0.21 -3.49 -12.15
CA GLU A 508 -0.29 -4.06 -10.81
C GLU A 508 -1.71 -3.94 -10.21
N ALA A 509 -2.42 -2.86 -10.53
CA ALA A 509 -3.81 -2.65 -10.09
C ALA A 509 -4.84 -3.33 -11.01
N TRP A 510 -4.44 -3.69 -12.24
CA TRP A 510 -5.34 -4.19 -13.29
C TRP A 510 -6.00 -5.52 -12.95
N GLY A 511 -5.22 -6.46 -12.40
CA GLY A 511 -5.71 -7.81 -12.09
C GLY A 511 -6.87 -7.83 -11.09
N ALA A 512 -6.88 -6.89 -10.14
CA ALA A 512 -7.96 -6.76 -9.17
C ALA A 512 -9.27 -6.28 -9.83
N VAL A 513 -9.17 -5.39 -10.81
CA VAL A 513 -10.36 -4.86 -11.51
C VAL A 513 -10.93 -5.81 -12.54
N LEU A 514 -10.09 -6.58 -13.26
CA LEU A 514 -10.61 -7.64 -14.12
C LEU A 514 -11.44 -8.65 -13.32
N ALA A 515 -11.02 -8.96 -12.08
CA ALA A 515 -11.80 -9.82 -11.19
C ALA A 515 -13.14 -9.20 -10.74
N LEU A 516 -13.26 -7.88 -10.74
CA LEU A 516 -14.53 -7.18 -10.48
C LEU A 516 -15.43 -7.14 -11.73
N GLU A 517 -14.87 -7.01 -12.94
CA GLU A 517 -15.64 -7.04 -14.20
C GLU A 517 -16.36 -8.38 -14.41
N GLU A 518 -15.80 -9.50 -13.96
CA GLU A 518 -16.40 -10.83 -14.12
C GLU A 518 -17.68 -11.04 -13.28
N GLY A 519 -17.94 -10.20 -12.28
CA GLY A 519 -19.00 -10.44 -11.28
C GLY A 519 -20.23 -9.53 -11.38
N GLU A 520 -20.27 -8.56 -12.29
CA GLU A 520 -21.07 -7.36 -12.10
C GLU A 520 -21.81 -6.97 -13.42
N THR A 521 -23.01 -6.35 -13.35
CA THR A 521 -23.93 -6.21 -14.51
C THR A 521 -23.69 -4.98 -15.43
N GLU A 522 -23.82 -5.21 -16.74
CA GLU A 522 -23.37 -4.48 -17.95
C GLU A 522 -23.49 -2.94 -18.08
N GLY A 523 -24.17 -2.21 -17.18
CA GLY A 523 -24.57 -0.82 -17.44
C GLY A 523 -23.54 0.28 -17.09
N GLU A 524 -23.16 0.35 -15.81
CA GLU A 524 -22.31 1.43 -15.30
C GLU A 524 -20.83 1.06 -15.25
N GLN A 525 -20.44 -0.19 -15.51
CA GLN A 525 -19.06 -0.67 -15.38
C GLN A 525 -18.13 -0.20 -16.49
N GLY A 526 -18.66 0.02 -17.70
CA GLY A 526 -17.83 0.22 -18.88
C GLY A 526 -17.00 1.50 -18.85
N GLU A 527 -17.51 2.61 -18.32
CA GLU A 527 -16.80 3.90 -18.44
C GLU A 527 -15.47 3.91 -17.70
N GLY A 528 -15.46 3.49 -16.43
CA GLY A 528 -14.23 3.53 -15.61
C GLY A 528 -13.15 2.57 -16.11
N THR A 529 -13.56 1.44 -16.70
CA THR A 529 -12.63 0.44 -17.23
C THR A 529 -12.12 0.87 -18.61
N LEU A 530 -12.95 1.50 -19.44
CA LEU A 530 -12.52 2.15 -20.68
C LEU A 530 -11.57 3.33 -20.42
N GLU A 531 -11.80 4.16 -19.39
CA GLU A 531 -10.86 5.21 -18.97
C GLU A 531 -9.49 4.64 -18.60
N ALA A 532 -9.49 3.54 -17.82
CA ALA A 532 -8.27 2.89 -17.40
C ALA A 532 -7.54 2.24 -18.58
N ARG A 533 -8.27 1.64 -19.54
CA ARG A 533 -7.72 1.08 -20.79
C ARG A 533 -7.13 2.20 -21.66
N GLU A 534 -7.84 3.33 -21.78
CA GLU A 534 -7.36 4.52 -22.50
C GLU A 534 -6.03 5.02 -21.91
N ALA A 535 -5.95 5.19 -20.60
CA ALA A 535 -4.73 5.67 -19.95
C ALA A 535 -3.58 4.66 -20.09
N ARG A 536 -3.86 3.36 -19.99
CA ARG A 536 -2.87 2.30 -20.22
C ARG A 536 -2.33 2.35 -21.65
N ALA A 537 -3.21 2.39 -22.66
CA ALA A 537 -2.82 2.46 -24.06
C ALA A 537 -2.02 3.74 -24.36
N ARG A 538 -2.43 4.90 -23.84
CA ARG A 538 -1.68 6.16 -23.98
C ARG A 538 -0.30 6.09 -23.34
N ALA A 539 -0.19 5.52 -22.14
CA ALA A 539 1.10 5.33 -21.47
C ALA A 539 2.00 4.37 -22.27
N ALA A 540 1.44 3.28 -22.79
CA ALA A 540 2.16 2.34 -23.65
C ALA A 540 2.66 3.02 -24.94
N VAL A 541 1.86 3.86 -25.58
CA VAL A 541 2.29 4.63 -26.77
C VAL A 541 3.52 5.48 -26.45
N VAL A 542 3.53 6.19 -25.32
CA VAL A 542 4.67 7.04 -24.92
C VAL A 542 5.89 6.19 -24.54
N ALA A 543 5.70 5.05 -23.89
CA ALA A 543 6.78 4.13 -23.53
C ALA A 543 7.43 3.46 -24.76
N CYS A 544 6.64 3.18 -25.81
CA CYS A 544 7.04 2.46 -27.00
C CYS A 544 7.42 3.35 -28.20
N MET A 545 7.49 4.69 -28.04
CA MET A 545 7.79 5.61 -29.15
C MET A 545 9.13 5.36 -29.87
N GLU A 546 10.05 4.59 -29.28
CA GLU A 546 11.31 4.19 -29.92
C GLU A 546 11.26 2.82 -30.63
N ASP A 547 10.20 2.03 -30.39
CA ASP A 547 10.02 0.69 -30.96
C ASP A 547 8.70 0.62 -31.72
N ASP A 548 8.75 1.03 -32.99
CA ASP A 548 7.61 1.05 -33.90
C ASP A 548 6.91 -0.31 -34.06
N SER A 549 7.59 -1.43 -33.73
CA SER A 549 6.99 -2.76 -33.83
C SER A 549 5.88 -2.99 -32.81
N GLN A 550 5.86 -2.23 -31.71
CA GLN A 550 4.88 -2.36 -30.62
C GLN A 550 3.68 -1.42 -30.76
N LEU A 551 3.74 -0.44 -31.66
CA LEU A 551 2.68 0.56 -31.84
C LEU A 551 1.43 0.06 -32.60
N PRO A 552 1.50 -0.86 -33.60
CA PRO A 552 0.32 -1.35 -34.32
C PRO A 552 -0.79 -1.93 -33.43
N PRO A 553 -0.53 -2.83 -32.46
CA PRO A 553 -1.59 -3.35 -31.59
C PRO A 553 -2.23 -2.24 -30.73
N LEU A 554 -1.49 -1.17 -30.41
CA LEU A 554 -2.04 -0.04 -29.65
C LEU A 554 -3.04 0.78 -30.47
N VAL A 555 -2.88 0.87 -31.80
CA VAL A 555 -3.88 1.51 -32.68
C VAL A 555 -5.19 0.72 -32.65
N GLU A 556 -5.12 -0.61 -32.72
CA GLU A 556 -6.29 -1.49 -32.64
C GLU A 556 -6.97 -1.39 -31.27
N GLU A 557 -6.19 -1.38 -30.18
CA GLU A 557 -6.69 -1.22 -28.83
C GLU A 557 -7.41 0.12 -28.65
N LEU A 558 -6.82 1.24 -29.10
CA LEU A 558 -7.46 2.55 -29.05
C LEU A 558 -8.76 2.60 -29.89
N SER A 559 -8.79 1.95 -31.05
CA SER A 559 -10.01 1.83 -31.86
C SER A 559 -11.12 1.04 -31.14
N ALA A 560 -10.75 -0.04 -30.44
CA ALA A 560 -11.68 -0.81 -29.62
C ALA A 560 -12.22 0.02 -28.44
N ILE A 561 -11.35 0.76 -27.74
CA ILE A 561 -11.72 1.67 -26.65
C ILE A 561 -12.70 2.74 -27.15
N ALA A 562 -12.42 3.38 -28.30
CA ALA A 562 -13.31 4.35 -28.91
C ALA A 562 -14.69 3.76 -29.22
N SER A 563 -14.74 2.52 -29.68
CA SER A 563 -16.00 1.80 -29.96
C SER A 563 -16.78 1.52 -28.67
N GLY A 564 -16.08 1.21 -27.57
CA GLY A 564 -16.68 1.10 -26.24
C GLY A 564 -17.30 2.42 -25.76
N TYR A 565 -16.60 3.55 -25.91
CA TYR A 565 -17.15 4.85 -25.55
C TYR A 565 -18.38 5.23 -26.40
N LEU A 566 -18.39 4.85 -27.68
CA LEU A 566 -19.56 5.05 -28.54
C LEU A 566 -20.76 4.21 -28.10
N ALA A 567 -20.54 2.95 -27.72
CA ALA A 567 -21.60 2.09 -27.21
C ALA A 567 -22.24 2.67 -25.93
N LEU A 568 -21.45 3.34 -25.10
CA LEU A 568 -21.90 4.04 -23.90
C LEU A 568 -22.38 5.49 -24.16
N SER A 569 -22.41 5.94 -25.43
CA SER A 569 -22.78 7.31 -25.81
C SER A 569 -21.89 8.43 -25.22
N HIS A 570 -20.66 8.13 -24.79
CA HIS A 570 -19.67 9.14 -24.35
C HIS A 570 -18.91 9.73 -25.55
N LEU A 571 -19.61 10.50 -26.38
CA LEU A 571 -19.08 11.06 -27.62
C LEU A 571 -17.77 11.86 -27.46
N PRO A 572 -17.60 12.73 -26.44
CA PRO A 572 -16.36 13.48 -26.28
C PRO A 572 -15.15 12.60 -26.01
N ALA A 573 -15.31 11.52 -25.23
CA ALA A 573 -14.24 10.57 -24.95
C ALA A 573 -13.88 9.77 -26.21
N ALA A 574 -14.89 9.27 -26.93
CA ALA A 574 -14.70 8.60 -28.21
C ALA A 574 -13.92 9.47 -29.20
N GLN A 575 -14.28 10.76 -29.34
CA GLN A 575 -13.57 11.71 -30.22
C GLN A 575 -12.10 11.86 -29.84
N ARG A 576 -11.77 12.02 -28.55
CA ARG A 576 -10.38 12.14 -28.10
C ARG A 576 -9.55 10.89 -28.41
N VAL A 577 -10.13 9.70 -28.22
CA VAL A 577 -9.45 8.42 -28.45
C VAL A 577 -9.25 8.18 -29.95
N LEU A 578 -10.27 8.44 -30.78
CA LEU A 578 -10.14 8.36 -32.24
C LEU A 578 -9.07 9.30 -32.78
N LEU A 579 -8.99 10.53 -32.25
CA LEU A 579 -7.94 11.47 -32.61
C LEU A 579 -6.56 10.91 -32.26
N ALA A 580 -6.36 10.40 -31.03
CA ALA A 580 -5.10 9.80 -30.62
C ALA A 580 -4.71 8.60 -31.49
N ALA A 581 -5.67 7.71 -31.81
CA ALA A 581 -5.45 6.56 -32.70
C ALA A 581 -5.06 7.00 -34.12
N SER A 582 -5.71 8.05 -34.66
CA SER A 582 -5.39 8.59 -35.98
C SER A 582 -3.99 9.21 -36.05
N GLN A 583 -3.59 9.95 -35.00
CA GLN A 583 -2.25 10.54 -34.89
C GLN A 583 -1.17 9.46 -34.80
N LEU A 584 -1.45 8.36 -34.08
CA LEU A 584 -0.54 7.22 -33.99
C LEU A 584 -0.39 6.50 -35.34
N ALA A 585 -1.50 6.33 -36.08
CA ALA A 585 -1.45 5.76 -37.43
C ALA A 585 -0.67 6.67 -38.41
N ASP A 586 -0.81 7.99 -38.31
CA ASP A 586 0.02 8.94 -39.08
C ASP A 586 1.51 8.85 -38.72
N HIS A 587 1.83 8.66 -37.44
CA HIS A 587 3.22 8.45 -37.01
C HIS A 587 3.82 7.16 -37.61
N LEU A 588 3.07 6.06 -37.57
CA LEU A 588 3.47 4.79 -38.17
C LEU A 588 3.65 4.88 -39.69
N LEU A 589 2.86 5.70 -40.37
CA LEU A 589 3.01 5.99 -41.80
C LEU A 589 4.27 6.81 -42.12
N ALA A 590 4.69 7.67 -41.19
CA ALA A 590 5.84 8.55 -41.34
C ALA A 590 7.17 7.90 -40.92
N SER A 591 7.13 6.77 -40.21
CA SER A 591 8.34 6.07 -39.77
C SER A 591 9.19 5.62 -40.96
N PRO A 592 10.53 5.85 -40.93
CA PRO A 592 11.45 5.46 -41.98
C PRO A 592 11.75 3.94 -42.03
N SER A 593 11.15 3.15 -41.14
CA SER A 593 11.24 1.69 -41.17
C SER A 593 10.84 1.18 -42.55
N PRO A 594 11.49 0.13 -43.11
CA PRO A 594 11.14 -0.46 -44.40
C PRO A 594 9.82 -1.23 -44.28
N THR A 595 8.72 -0.50 -44.08
CA THR A 595 7.38 -1.05 -44.14
C THR A 595 7.15 -1.50 -45.58
N SER A 596 6.83 -2.79 -45.76
CA SER A 596 6.28 -3.29 -47.02
C SER A 596 5.19 -2.32 -47.51
N PRO A 597 5.09 -2.03 -48.82
CA PRO A 597 4.04 -1.15 -49.36
C PRO A 597 2.64 -1.52 -48.88
N ASP A 598 2.40 -2.80 -48.57
CA ASP A 598 1.15 -3.30 -48.01
C ASP A 598 0.88 -2.77 -46.59
N HIS A 599 1.92 -2.63 -45.76
CA HIS A 599 1.79 -2.07 -44.41
C HIS A 599 1.45 -0.57 -44.45
N ALA A 600 2.10 0.19 -45.33
CA ALA A 600 1.79 1.60 -45.53
C ALA A 600 0.36 1.81 -46.08
N ALA A 601 -0.10 0.93 -46.98
CA ALA A 601 -1.48 0.96 -47.45
C ALA A 601 -2.48 0.65 -46.34
N HIS A 602 -2.17 -0.33 -45.47
CA HIS A 602 -3.00 -0.70 -44.33
C HIS A 602 -3.19 0.47 -43.35
N PHE A 603 -2.11 1.09 -42.87
CA PHE A 603 -2.22 2.20 -41.91
C PHE A 603 -2.88 3.44 -42.50
N ARG A 604 -2.74 3.68 -43.81
CA ARG A 604 -3.45 4.76 -44.49
C ARG A 604 -4.96 4.52 -44.50
N ALA A 605 -5.38 3.32 -44.88
CA ALA A 605 -6.79 2.94 -44.84
C ALA A 605 -7.35 3.00 -43.41
N GLN A 606 -6.58 2.53 -42.43
CA GLN A 606 -6.98 2.56 -41.02
C GLN A 606 -7.12 3.99 -40.49
N ARG A 607 -6.15 4.87 -40.77
CA ARG A 607 -6.22 6.29 -40.44
C ARG A 607 -7.44 6.96 -41.05
N ASP A 608 -7.67 6.76 -42.35
CA ASP A 608 -8.80 7.39 -43.06
C ASP A 608 -10.14 6.91 -42.48
N ALA A 609 -10.25 5.64 -42.11
CA ALA A 609 -11.42 5.10 -41.43
C ALA A 609 -11.63 5.71 -40.03
N LEU A 610 -10.56 5.88 -39.24
CA LEU A 610 -10.63 6.51 -37.91
C LEU A 610 -11.01 7.99 -38.02
N ALA A 611 -10.43 8.72 -38.98
CA ALA A 611 -10.74 10.12 -39.24
C ALA A 611 -12.19 10.31 -39.70
N GLN A 612 -12.70 9.43 -40.56
CA GLN A 612 -14.10 9.48 -40.99
C GLN A 612 -15.05 9.27 -39.80
N ARG A 613 -14.79 8.26 -38.94
CA ARG A 613 -15.58 8.05 -37.72
C ARG A 613 -15.55 9.27 -36.79
N TRP A 614 -14.41 9.94 -36.67
CA TRP A 614 -14.29 11.15 -35.87
C TRP A 614 -15.15 12.30 -36.44
N LEU A 615 -15.11 12.49 -37.76
CA LEU A 615 -15.92 13.49 -38.47
C LEU A 615 -17.42 13.21 -38.33
N ASP A 616 -17.84 11.95 -38.44
CA ASP A 616 -19.24 11.56 -38.29
C ASP A 616 -19.78 11.92 -36.89
N ILE A 617 -18.97 11.75 -35.84
CA ILE A 617 -19.34 12.14 -34.46
C ILE A 617 -19.40 13.67 -34.33
N ASP A 618 -18.44 14.40 -34.91
CA ASP A 618 -18.42 15.87 -34.86
C ASP A 618 -19.61 16.49 -35.60
N GLU A 619 -19.96 15.95 -36.77
CA GLU A 619 -21.16 16.34 -37.51
C GLU A 619 -22.44 16.01 -36.74
N GLY A 620 -22.53 14.81 -36.15
CA GLY A 620 -23.66 14.43 -35.30
C GLY A 620 -23.85 15.41 -34.15
N ARG A 621 -22.77 15.77 -33.45
CA ARG A 621 -22.80 16.74 -32.35
C ARG A 621 -23.18 18.15 -32.80
N LYS A 622 -22.74 18.58 -33.99
CA LYS A 622 -23.15 19.87 -34.60
C LYS A 622 -24.64 19.87 -34.92
N ARG A 623 -25.19 18.77 -35.44
CA ARG A 623 -26.63 18.62 -35.72
C ARG A 623 -27.44 18.63 -34.44
N GLU A 624 -27.05 17.84 -33.43
CA GLU A 624 -27.71 17.83 -32.12
C GLU A 624 -27.64 19.20 -31.43
N GLY A 625 -26.51 19.89 -31.53
CA GLY A 625 -26.34 21.25 -31.00
C GLY A 625 -27.24 22.26 -31.71
N ALA A 626 -27.38 22.15 -33.04
CA ALA A 626 -28.28 22.99 -33.83
C ALA A 626 -29.76 22.72 -33.46
N GLU A 627 -30.16 21.45 -33.38
CA GLU A 627 -31.52 21.07 -32.95
C GLU A 627 -31.82 21.48 -31.51
N ALA A 628 -30.88 21.30 -30.59
CA ALA A 628 -31.04 21.70 -29.19
C ALA A 628 -31.17 23.23 -29.07
N ARG A 629 -30.42 23.97 -29.89
CA ARG A 629 -30.54 25.42 -30.00
C ARG A 629 -31.90 25.83 -30.57
N GLU A 630 -32.37 25.19 -31.63
CA GLU A 630 -33.69 25.42 -32.23
C GLU A 630 -34.82 25.13 -31.23
N ARG A 631 -34.79 23.98 -30.55
CA ARG A 631 -35.76 23.65 -29.47
C ARG A 631 -35.72 24.65 -28.32
N ARG A 632 -34.54 25.20 -27.99
CA ARG A 632 -34.40 26.25 -26.97
C ARG A 632 -34.98 27.57 -27.45
N GLU A 633 -34.75 27.94 -28.71
CA GLU A 633 -35.34 29.12 -29.36
C GLU A 633 -36.87 29.00 -29.44
N GLU A 634 -37.43 27.85 -29.81
CA GLU A 634 -38.87 27.57 -29.77
C GLU A 634 -39.46 27.71 -28.36
N ARG A 635 -38.77 27.17 -27.34
CA ARG A 635 -39.19 27.30 -25.94
C ARG A 635 -39.21 28.77 -25.50
N TRP A 636 -38.19 29.54 -25.87
CA TRP A 636 -38.14 30.97 -25.62
C TRP A 636 -39.26 31.73 -26.35
N GLU A 637 -39.59 31.34 -27.57
CA GLU A 637 -40.68 31.95 -28.32
C GLU A 637 -42.05 31.63 -27.69
N ARG A 638 -42.27 30.38 -27.24
CA ARG A 638 -43.47 30.01 -26.48
C ARG A 638 -43.58 30.79 -25.18
N LEU A 639 -42.49 30.93 -24.43
CA LEU A 639 -42.45 31.75 -23.22
C LEU A 639 -42.78 33.22 -23.51
N ARG A 640 -42.24 33.79 -24.60
CA ARG A 640 -42.55 35.15 -25.02
C ARG A 640 -44.04 35.32 -25.32
N ARG A 641 -44.67 34.37 -26.04
CA ARG A 641 -46.12 34.41 -26.30
C ARG A 641 -46.96 34.36 -25.02
N VAL A 642 -46.57 33.54 -24.05
CA VAL A 642 -47.25 33.49 -22.74
C VAL A 642 -47.09 34.81 -21.98
N VAL A 643 -45.90 35.41 -22.00
CA VAL A 643 -45.67 36.72 -21.38
C VAL A 643 -46.54 37.79 -22.04
N ASP A 644 -46.62 37.83 -23.37
CA ASP A 644 -47.48 38.78 -24.10
C ASP A 644 -48.97 38.57 -23.77
N GLU A 645 -49.43 37.33 -23.61
CA GLU A 645 -50.82 37.02 -23.21
C GLU A 645 -51.10 37.45 -21.76
N VAL A 646 -50.15 37.25 -20.85
CA VAL A 646 -50.26 37.70 -19.46
C VAL A 646 -50.28 39.22 -19.39
N GLU A 647 -49.43 39.92 -20.14
CA GLU A 647 -49.43 41.39 -20.22
C GLU A 647 -50.79 41.91 -20.72
N ARG A 648 -51.35 41.33 -21.80
CA ARG A 648 -52.69 41.69 -22.29
C ARG A 648 -53.78 41.42 -21.26
N ALA A 649 -53.72 40.31 -20.53
CA ALA A 649 -54.70 40.00 -19.49
C ALA A 649 -54.64 41.02 -18.34
N VAL A 650 -53.44 41.44 -17.94
CA VAL A 650 -53.22 42.49 -16.94
C VAL A 650 -53.72 43.85 -17.44
N GLU A 651 -53.49 44.21 -18.69
CA GLU A 651 -54.03 45.44 -19.30
C GLU A 651 -55.57 45.46 -19.33
N VAL A 652 -56.21 44.32 -19.64
CA VAL A 652 -57.67 44.21 -19.62
C VAL A 652 -58.23 44.30 -18.20
N GLN A 653 -57.53 43.73 -17.21
CA GLN A 653 -57.95 43.81 -15.80
C GLN A 653 -57.80 45.23 -15.21
N ASN A 654 -56.87 46.03 -15.73
CA ASN A 654 -56.63 47.41 -15.29
C ASN A 654 -57.52 48.46 -15.97
N ARG A 655 -58.33 48.07 -16.97
CA ARG A 655 -59.37 48.90 -17.60
C ARG A 655 -60.73 48.61 -17.00
#